data_AF-A0A352YVX7-F1
#
_entry.id   AF-A0A352YVX7-F1
#
_cell.length_a   1.000
_cell.length_b   1.000
_cell.length_c   1.000
_cell.angle_alpha   90.00
_cell.angle_beta   90.00
_cell.angle_gamma   90.00
#
_symmetry.space_group_name_H-M   'P 1'
#
loop_
_entity.id
_entity.type
_entity.pdbx_description
1 polymer ?
#
loop_
_entity_poly.entity_id
_entity_poly.type
_entity_poly.pdbx_seq_one_letter_code
_entity_poly.pdbx_strand_id
1 'polypeptide(L)'
;MRRMRSALICLANIFFLVSCTYSQSRDQQRAQELITVRTLGLAYLEEFKLEEAEKQFLRLIRLAPKEKLGYANLGLTYLRMGKYPEAKTQLARAIRIDPKDPDIRLILSTVYQMNNEPDRAISELREALKYSPSHVKTLYSIAEIYSTMTGVEAAGQRELYLRRLTDAAPANVVPRLNLIDVYIRKGDNDKAVGQMEILKKQYPEFPAEAGNYYTQTISLMRSNDKSRAINTFTIFHNFLKVSSPYQSGIMELKGPGGSLVGFPLITFDQSTISQTSDVVTAGDAVKFTNATSSAGLDIVRLSGEATGSGLRYATFVAAADYDNDGDIDLYVSSCYPGSTQCRHFLLNNELGRFKDVTALSGIRHTGREASAHFADYDNDGHLDLYIMREGGNLLYHNTGKGTFENVTVKANAGDKTGGNMALFFDYDHDGDLDIFEARNGPNRLYRNNADGTFLEQAQKAGITGEKINSRDAVFGDFDEDGDIDLFVINENGSNSLFSNQRQGYMRNITDISGLKSEGGSVAVACGDYDNDGYPDLFVLSLKPGNHTLYRNMRNGTFEKDSRQKVLFSKITDLTAYDASFIDFNNDGYQDLFIAGESAVKGGKGIFLFLNDGKGIFSDVSDRLPGDVKSGHDIAVMDYNDDGDLDIILGGVAGEVYLLRNDGGNTGHFINMKLVGLRTGSAKNNFFGIGAKVELRAGDLYQTKVVTDPNIHFGIGNRSKADVIRITWTNGVPQNMFFPETDQSIIETQMLKGSCPFLYTWDGDEYVFVKDILWRSALGMPLGIMGGETKFGFADASDDYLKIPGEMLKPKDGRYSIQITSELWETIYTDKIELVAVDHPDTIDIYVEEQFTPPPFPGMNIYQVNKKHLPVSAVDSHGNDLLAYISEKDDIYISNFLQDKFQGITEMKDLILDPGDIDSGKEIYLFMQGWVFPTDASINFSLTQTETIKTMAPVIQVKDRKGKWVTIIDNPGFPMGKDKTVIADLTGKFLSSDHRVRILTNMEIYWDHIFFSSGKLDAPIMTTVMQPLAADLHFRGFSRLYRKGGRYGPHWFDYSEVDTKFKWRDLTGFYTRFGDVLPLLLEPDDKYVITNAGDEITIEFNAEELPDLREGWTRDYLIRSVGWVKDGDMNTATGNQVLPLPFHGIKSYPPSENDTYPDDEDHQKYLREYNTREVTNESYNKAFRDLEIKRRDAQGRNN
;
A
#
# COMPACT_ATOMS: atom_id res chain seq x y z
N MET A 1 34.74 -68.28 20.77
CA MET A 1 35.16 -67.02 20.11
C MET A 1 34.04 -66.22 19.43
N ARG A 2 32.97 -66.83 18.86
CA ARG A 2 31.86 -66.06 18.24
C ARG A 2 30.95 -65.31 19.24
N ARG A 3 30.69 -65.85 20.44
CA ARG A 3 29.84 -65.18 21.46
C ARG A 3 30.47 -63.97 22.16
N MET A 4 31.81 -63.87 22.21
CA MET A 4 32.49 -62.69 22.80
C MET A 4 32.53 -61.49 21.84
N ARG A 5 32.54 -61.72 20.51
CA ARG A 5 32.54 -60.62 19.53
C ARG A 5 31.17 -59.94 19.41
N SER A 6 30.07 -60.67 19.54
CA SER A 6 28.72 -60.09 19.52
C SER A 6 28.40 -59.25 20.77
N ALA A 7 28.91 -59.64 21.94
CA ALA A 7 28.73 -58.88 23.17
C ALA A 7 29.53 -57.57 23.18
N LEU A 8 30.76 -57.55 22.64
CA LEU A 8 31.55 -56.32 22.53
C LEU A 8 30.96 -55.33 21.49
N ILE A 9 30.35 -55.82 20.42
CA ILE A 9 29.71 -54.95 19.41
C ILE A 9 28.39 -54.35 19.94
N CYS A 10 27.62 -55.09 20.75
CA CYS A 10 26.45 -54.52 21.43
C CYS A 10 26.83 -53.52 22.52
N LEU A 11 27.88 -53.77 23.30
CA LEU A 11 28.37 -52.81 24.32
C LEU A 11 28.97 -51.55 23.67
N ALA A 12 29.69 -51.67 22.55
CA ALA A 12 30.19 -50.51 21.82
C ALA A 12 29.05 -49.67 21.22
N ASN A 13 28.01 -50.29 20.65
CA ASN A 13 26.84 -49.56 20.14
C ASN A 13 26.01 -48.91 21.26
N ILE A 14 25.90 -49.53 22.44
CA ILE A 14 25.24 -48.92 23.61
C ILE A 14 26.07 -47.74 24.14
N PHE A 15 27.40 -47.84 24.19
CA PHE A 15 28.25 -46.72 24.59
C PHE A 15 28.26 -45.57 23.57
N PHE A 16 28.16 -45.85 22.27
CA PHE A 16 28.01 -44.82 21.22
C PHE A 16 26.62 -44.15 21.28
N LEU A 17 25.55 -44.91 21.50
CA LEU A 17 24.19 -44.37 21.66
C LEU A 17 24.01 -43.58 22.97
N VAL A 18 24.60 -44.05 24.07
CA VAL A 18 24.59 -43.35 25.37
C VAL A 18 25.52 -42.12 25.34
N SER A 19 26.65 -42.17 24.65
CA SER A 19 27.53 -41.01 24.49
C SER A 19 26.96 -39.95 23.53
N CYS A 20 26.23 -40.34 22.48
CA CYS A 20 25.51 -39.41 21.62
C CYS A 20 24.35 -38.73 22.36
N THR A 21 23.53 -39.49 23.10
CA THR A 21 22.43 -38.92 23.89
C THR A 21 22.91 -38.03 25.04
N TYR A 22 24.03 -38.38 25.69
CA TYR A 22 24.64 -37.56 26.75
C TYR A 22 25.38 -36.31 26.20
N SER A 23 25.89 -36.37 24.97
CA SER A 23 26.42 -35.21 24.24
C SER A 23 25.28 -34.24 23.90
N GLN A 24 24.21 -34.76 23.30
CA GLN A 24 23.04 -34.00 22.87
C GLN A 24 22.34 -33.31 24.06
N SER A 25 22.21 -33.99 25.21
CA SER A 25 21.63 -33.37 26.42
C SER A 25 22.50 -32.27 27.02
N ARG A 26 23.83 -32.38 26.90
CA ARG A 26 24.77 -31.38 27.43
C ARG A 26 24.88 -30.17 26.51
N ASP A 27 24.79 -30.38 25.20
CA ASP A 27 24.74 -29.31 24.20
C ASP A 27 23.41 -28.54 24.30
N GLN A 28 22.29 -29.23 24.51
CA GLN A 28 20.98 -28.62 24.78
C GLN A 28 20.98 -27.81 26.09
N GLN A 29 21.57 -28.35 27.16
CA GLN A 29 21.69 -27.62 28.43
C GLN A 29 22.59 -26.37 28.31
N ARG A 30 23.65 -26.46 27.51
CA ARG A 30 24.54 -25.32 27.23
C ARG A 30 23.86 -24.25 26.37
N ALA A 31 23.08 -24.66 25.37
CA ALA A 31 22.26 -23.76 24.56
C ALA A 31 21.22 -23.02 25.41
N GLN A 32 20.50 -23.75 26.27
CA GLN A 32 19.56 -23.15 27.20
C GLN A 32 20.22 -22.15 28.15
N GLU A 33 21.41 -22.48 28.68
CA GLU A 33 22.16 -21.58 29.56
C GLU A 33 22.64 -20.32 28.81
N LEU A 34 23.07 -20.45 27.56
CA LEU A 34 23.45 -19.32 26.71
C LEU A 34 22.28 -18.37 26.47
N ILE A 35 21.11 -18.89 26.10
CA ILE A 35 19.88 -18.12 25.89
C ILE A 35 19.49 -17.44 27.21
N THR A 36 19.41 -18.19 28.31
CA THR A 36 19.04 -17.65 29.63
C THR A 36 19.95 -16.49 30.06
N VAL A 37 21.28 -16.65 29.95
CA VAL A 37 22.23 -15.61 30.35
C VAL A 37 22.14 -14.38 29.44
N ARG A 38 21.87 -14.57 28.14
CA ARG A 38 21.62 -13.48 27.19
C ARG A 38 20.33 -12.74 27.56
N THR A 39 19.20 -13.43 27.64
CA THR A 39 17.88 -12.84 27.94
C THR A 39 17.90 -12.09 29.27
N LEU A 40 18.48 -12.69 30.33
CA LEU A 40 18.63 -11.99 31.61
C LEU A 40 19.56 -10.79 31.52
N GLY A 41 20.65 -10.88 30.75
CA GLY A 41 21.57 -9.76 30.54
C GLY A 41 20.89 -8.58 29.84
N LEU A 42 20.08 -8.85 28.82
CA LEU A 42 19.28 -7.86 28.10
C LEU A 42 18.21 -7.24 29.01
N ALA A 43 17.41 -8.07 29.68
CA ALA A 43 16.38 -7.61 30.62
C ALA A 43 16.98 -6.72 31.74
N TYR A 44 18.14 -7.08 32.30
CA TYR A 44 18.81 -6.22 33.29
C TYR A 44 19.34 -4.93 32.69
N LEU A 45 19.83 -4.95 31.46
CA LEU A 45 20.30 -3.75 30.77
C LEU A 45 19.14 -2.79 30.48
N GLU A 46 17.97 -3.31 30.12
CA GLU A 46 16.71 -2.58 29.91
C GLU A 46 16.16 -2.01 31.21
N GLU A 47 16.15 -2.79 32.30
CA GLU A 47 15.77 -2.33 33.64
C GLU A 47 16.81 -1.38 34.29
N PHE A 48 17.85 -0.99 33.55
CA PHE A 48 18.96 -0.15 34.02
C PHE A 48 19.72 -0.71 35.24
N LYS A 49 19.68 -2.04 35.43
CA LYS A 49 20.44 -2.78 36.45
C LYS A 49 21.82 -3.14 35.90
N LEU A 50 22.65 -2.12 35.70
CA LEU A 50 23.90 -2.22 34.92
C LEU A 50 24.93 -3.20 35.51
N GLU A 51 25.04 -3.32 36.83
CA GLU A 51 25.95 -4.27 37.50
C GLU A 51 25.52 -5.73 37.29
N GLU A 52 24.21 -5.98 37.27
CA GLU A 52 23.61 -7.30 37.02
C GLU A 52 23.77 -7.67 35.56
N ALA A 53 23.55 -6.72 34.64
CA ALA A 53 23.81 -6.86 33.22
C ALA A 53 25.30 -7.19 32.95
N GLU A 54 26.23 -6.47 33.58
CA GLU A 54 27.68 -6.73 33.50
C GLU A 54 28.00 -8.18 33.90
N LYS A 55 27.46 -8.66 35.02
CA LYS A 55 27.68 -10.04 35.49
C LYS A 55 27.21 -11.07 34.45
N GLN A 56 26.04 -10.84 33.83
CA GLN A 56 25.50 -11.73 32.82
C GLN A 56 26.32 -11.69 31.53
N PHE A 57 26.66 -10.51 30.99
CA PHE A 57 27.47 -10.43 29.77
C PHE A 57 28.89 -10.97 29.95
N LEU A 58 29.51 -10.79 31.12
CA LEU A 58 30.78 -11.45 31.46
C LEU A 58 30.62 -12.98 31.55
N ARG A 59 29.46 -13.50 31.95
CA ARG A 59 29.16 -14.94 31.91
C ARG A 59 28.93 -15.40 30.47
N LEU A 60 28.23 -14.62 29.64
CA LEU A 60 28.02 -14.90 28.22
C LEU A 60 29.35 -15.00 27.47
N ILE A 61 30.27 -14.05 27.65
CA ILE A 61 31.62 -14.07 27.08
C ILE A 61 32.40 -15.33 27.51
N ARG A 62 32.23 -15.78 28.77
CA ARG A 62 32.88 -17.01 29.26
C ARG A 62 32.31 -18.26 28.61
N LEU A 63 31.00 -18.31 28.37
CA LEU A 63 30.31 -19.46 27.78
C LEU A 63 30.51 -19.52 26.25
N ALA A 64 30.57 -18.36 25.60
CA ALA A 64 30.74 -18.18 24.15
C ALA A 64 31.73 -17.02 23.84
N PRO A 65 33.06 -17.26 23.89
CA PRO A 65 34.06 -16.20 23.74
C PRO A 65 34.21 -15.65 22.31
N LYS A 66 33.58 -16.28 21.33
CA LYS A 66 33.50 -15.83 19.93
C LYS A 66 32.16 -15.14 19.63
N GLU A 67 31.28 -15.01 20.61
CA GLU A 67 29.98 -14.36 20.44
C GLU A 67 30.15 -12.84 20.51
N LYS A 68 29.80 -12.13 19.44
CA LYS A 68 29.99 -10.67 19.36
C LYS A 68 29.11 -9.93 20.37
N LEU A 69 27.88 -10.40 20.59
CA LEU A 69 26.88 -9.73 21.43
C LEU A 69 27.35 -9.58 22.88
N GLY A 70 28.04 -10.59 23.42
CA GLY A 70 28.59 -10.53 24.78
C GLY A 70 29.55 -9.35 24.97
N TYR A 71 30.40 -9.08 23.99
CA TYR A 71 31.32 -7.93 24.02
C TYR A 71 30.62 -6.61 23.69
N ALA A 72 29.72 -6.60 22.71
CA ALA A 72 29.02 -5.40 22.30
C ALA A 72 28.10 -4.85 23.41
N ASN A 73 27.26 -5.72 24.00
CA ASN A 73 26.35 -5.34 25.08
C ASN A 73 27.09 -5.03 26.38
N LEU A 74 28.24 -5.66 26.65
CA LEU A 74 29.12 -5.24 27.75
C LEU A 74 29.75 -3.86 27.47
N GLY A 75 30.15 -3.61 26.22
CA GLY A 75 30.65 -2.30 25.79
C GLY A 75 29.61 -1.20 25.96
N LEU A 76 28.36 -1.49 25.60
CA LEU A 76 27.21 -0.62 25.85
C LEU A 76 26.94 -0.42 27.35
N THR A 77 26.99 -1.49 28.13
CA THR A 77 26.85 -1.43 29.60
C THR A 77 27.87 -0.45 30.18
N TYR A 78 29.15 -0.57 29.79
CA TYR A 78 30.21 0.35 30.22
C TYR A 78 30.03 1.78 29.73
N LEU A 79 29.51 1.94 28.51
CA LEU A 79 29.16 3.25 27.98
C LEU A 79 28.06 3.92 28.84
N ARG A 80 26.99 3.19 29.21
CA ARG A 80 25.95 3.67 30.14
C ARG A 80 26.46 3.92 31.56
N MET A 81 27.51 3.22 32.00
CA MET A 81 28.22 3.48 33.26
C MET A 81 29.21 4.67 33.20
N GLY A 82 29.42 5.29 32.04
CA GLY A 82 30.44 6.34 31.85
C GLY A 82 31.89 5.84 31.81
N LYS A 83 32.11 4.52 31.65
CA LYS A 83 33.42 3.87 31.54
C LYS A 83 33.89 3.80 30.07
N TYR A 84 34.15 4.95 29.46
CA TYR A 84 34.46 5.05 28.02
C TYR A 84 35.68 4.23 27.54
N PRO A 85 36.82 4.17 28.26
CA PRO A 85 37.97 3.36 27.86
C PRO A 85 37.67 1.86 27.82
N GLU A 86 36.93 1.36 28.80
CA GLU A 86 36.48 -0.03 28.90
C GLU A 86 35.47 -0.35 27.80
N ALA A 87 34.50 0.54 27.57
CA ALA A 87 33.52 0.43 26.49
C ALA A 87 34.21 0.29 25.13
N LYS A 88 35.15 1.20 24.82
CA LYS A 88 35.96 1.15 23.60
C LYS A 88 36.71 -0.18 23.45
N THR A 89 37.26 -0.71 24.54
CA THR A 89 38.00 -1.97 24.53
C THR A 89 37.11 -3.15 24.17
N GLN A 90 35.90 -3.24 24.74
CA GLN A 90 34.97 -4.33 24.44
C GLN A 90 34.38 -4.19 23.04
N LEU A 91 33.99 -2.99 22.61
CA LEU A 91 33.46 -2.75 21.26
C LEU A 91 34.51 -3.04 20.18
N ALA A 92 35.79 -2.68 20.40
CA ALA A 92 36.86 -3.04 19.48
C ALA A 92 37.15 -4.56 19.42
N ARG A 93 36.73 -5.35 20.42
CA ARG A 93 36.75 -6.82 20.35
C ARG A 93 35.55 -7.34 19.57
N ALA A 94 34.36 -6.78 19.80
CA ALA A 94 33.16 -7.12 19.05
C ALA A 94 33.32 -6.86 17.53
N ILE A 95 33.85 -5.71 17.13
CA ILE A 95 34.17 -5.37 15.72
C ILE A 95 35.22 -6.33 15.12
N ARG A 96 36.14 -6.86 15.93
CA ARG A 96 37.12 -7.86 15.46
C ARG A 96 36.48 -9.22 15.20
N ILE A 97 35.38 -9.54 15.87
CA ILE A 97 34.61 -10.76 15.66
C ILE A 97 33.75 -10.59 14.41
N ASP A 98 32.99 -9.49 14.33
CA ASP A 98 32.18 -9.15 13.17
C ASP A 98 32.40 -7.68 12.74
N PRO A 99 33.22 -7.45 11.70
CA PRO A 99 33.54 -6.10 11.25
C PRO A 99 32.43 -5.44 10.42
N LYS A 100 31.40 -6.21 10.00
CA LYS A 100 30.35 -5.77 9.08
C LYS A 100 29.13 -5.22 9.80
N ASP A 101 28.97 -5.53 11.08
CA ASP A 101 27.86 -5.07 11.91
C ASP A 101 27.90 -3.54 12.09
N PRO A 102 26.91 -2.80 11.55
CA PRO A 102 26.89 -1.35 11.62
C PRO A 102 26.58 -0.82 13.02
N ASP A 103 25.83 -1.56 13.83
CA ASP A 103 25.37 -1.11 15.15
C ASP A 103 26.50 -1.13 16.18
N ILE A 104 27.40 -2.11 16.14
CA ILE A 104 28.59 -2.12 17.01
C ILE A 104 29.45 -0.86 16.75
N ARG A 105 29.59 -0.48 15.47
CA ARG A 105 30.32 0.74 15.09
C ARG A 105 29.58 2.01 15.47
N LEU A 106 28.25 2.02 15.37
CA LEU A 106 27.42 3.11 15.84
C LEU A 106 27.62 3.34 17.36
N ILE A 107 27.58 2.29 18.17
CA ILE A 107 27.84 2.39 19.63
C ILE A 107 29.25 2.94 19.88
N LEU A 108 30.27 2.46 19.14
CA LEU A 108 31.63 2.98 19.24
C LEU A 108 31.71 4.47 18.85
N SER A 109 30.98 4.90 17.83
CA SER A 109 30.91 6.30 17.44
C SER A 109 30.33 7.17 18.55
N THR A 110 29.31 6.67 19.28
CA THR A 110 28.73 7.35 20.44
C THR A 110 29.76 7.50 21.56
N VAL A 111 30.59 6.48 21.81
CA VAL A 111 31.70 6.59 22.77
C VAL A 111 32.65 7.73 22.38
N TYR A 112 32.98 7.85 21.08
CA TYR A 112 33.82 8.96 20.59
C TYR A 112 33.14 10.33 20.72
N GLN A 113 31.84 10.43 20.42
CA GLN A 113 31.07 11.68 20.62
C GLN A 113 31.07 12.11 22.09
N MET A 114 30.79 11.17 23.02
CA MET A 114 30.80 11.43 24.46
C MET A 114 32.19 11.79 24.99
N ASN A 115 33.25 11.36 24.29
CA ASN A 115 34.64 11.76 24.57
C ASN A 115 35.10 13.02 23.81
N ASN A 116 34.18 13.75 23.16
CA ASN A 116 34.43 14.96 22.36
C ASN A 116 35.41 14.74 21.19
N GLU A 117 35.30 13.60 20.50
CA GLU A 117 36.11 13.22 19.33
C GLU A 117 35.24 13.02 18.06
N PRO A 118 34.58 14.08 17.53
CA PRO A 118 33.62 13.97 16.43
C PRO A 118 34.22 13.44 15.11
N ASP A 119 35.49 13.76 14.82
CA ASP A 119 36.16 13.28 13.59
C ASP A 119 36.35 11.76 13.60
N ARG A 120 36.67 11.19 14.77
CA ARG A 120 36.77 9.73 14.93
C ARG A 120 35.41 9.06 14.86
N ALA A 121 34.38 9.68 15.44
CA ALA A 121 33.01 9.20 15.33
C ALA A 121 32.56 9.13 13.86
N ILE A 122 32.77 10.19 13.07
CA ILE A 122 32.46 10.21 11.62
C ILE A 122 33.26 9.12 10.89
N SER A 123 34.53 8.92 11.23
CA SER A 123 35.36 7.89 10.59
C SER A 123 34.81 6.48 10.80
N GLU A 124 34.37 6.13 12.02
CA GLU A 124 33.77 4.82 12.29
C GLU A 124 32.40 4.66 11.61
N LEU A 125 31.57 5.71 11.62
CA LEU A 125 30.26 5.70 10.97
C LEU A 125 30.39 5.55 9.45
N ARG A 126 31.38 6.20 8.82
CA ARG A 126 31.67 6.03 7.39
C ARG A 126 32.15 4.62 7.06
N GLU A 127 32.90 3.97 7.95
CA GLU A 127 33.24 2.55 7.79
C GLU A 127 31.99 1.66 7.89
N ALA A 128 31.08 1.92 8.83
CA ALA A 128 29.82 1.18 8.93
C ALA A 128 29.01 1.25 7.63
N LEU A 129 28.92 2.44 7.01
CA LEU A 129 28.20 2.62 5.74
C LEU A 129 28.86 1.94 4.52
N LYS A 130 30.10 1.45 4.62
CA LYS A 130 30.68 0.62 3.55
C LYS A 130 30.06 -0.78 3.51
N TYR A 131 29.60 -1.27 4.66
CA TYR A 131 28.97 -2.58 4.79
C TYR A 131 27.45 -2.49 4.75
N SER A 132 26.87 -1.44 5.32
CA SER A 132 25.42 -1.19 5.34
C SER A 132 25.11 0.25 4.85
N PRO A 133 25.08 0.51 3.53
CA PRO A 133 24.95 1.86 2.97
C PRO A 133 23.65 2.60 3.31
N SER A 134 22.58 1.85 3.59
CA SER A 134 21.22 2.28 3.93
C SER A 134 20.97 2.38 5.44
N HIS A 135 21.97 2.08 6.30
CA HIS A 135 21.75 2.01 7.75
C HIS A 135 21.30 3.36 8.35
N VAL A 136 20.01 3.45 8.66
CA VAL A 136 19.27 4.68 9.00
C VAL A 136 19.88 5.40 10.20
N LYS A 137 20.12 4.69 11.32
CA LYS A 137 20.69 5.26 12.55
C LYS A 137 22.09 5.83 12.33
N THR A 138 22.90 5.18 11.49
CA THR A 138 24.26 5.65 11.12
C THR A 138 24.20 6.91 10.27
N LEU A 139 23.34 6.93 9.24
CA LEU A 139 23.13 8.10 8.38
C LEU A 139 22.68 9.32 9.20
N TYR A 140 21.75 9.11 10.14
CA TYR A 140 21.25 10.15 11.02
C TYR A 140 22.31 10.68 11.98
N SER A 141 23.08 9.80 12.63
CA SER A 141 24.18 10.20 13.53
C SER A 141 25.21 11.08 12.82
N ILE A 142 25.57 10.74 11.57
CA ILE A 142 26.47 11.59 10.77
C ILE A 142 25.83 12.97 10.49
N ALA A 143 24.55 13.00 10.09
CA ALA A 143 23.84 14.24 9.82
C ALA A 143 23.73 15.14 11.06
N GLU A 144 23.51 14.57 12.25
CA GLU A 144 23.52 15.31 13.53
C GLU A 144 24.91 15.88 13.84
N ILE A 145 26.00 15.11 13.70
CA ILE A 145 27.35 15.64 13.94
C ILE A 145 27.61 16.86 13.03
N TYR A 146 27.33 16.75 11.73
CA TYR A 146 27.51 17.88 10.80
C TYR A 146 26.61 19.07 11.09
N SER A 147 25.44 18.86 11.71
CA SER A 147 24.56 19.96 12.13
C SER A 147 25.17 20.88 13.19
N THR A 148 26.12 20.35 13.98
CA THR A 148 26.84 21.10 15.02
C THR A 148 28.11 21.79 14.52
N MET A 149 28.59 21.39 13.33
CA MET A 149 29.79 21.93 12.71
C MET A 149 29.46 23.20 11.91
N THR A 150 30.43 24.11 11.80
CA THR A 150 30.29 25.34 11.01
C THR A 150 31.03 25.23 9.68
N GLY A 151 30.54 25.95 8.66
CA GLY A 151 31.18 26.02 7.34
C GLY A 151 30.37 25.38 6.20
N VAL A 152 30.70 25.76 4.98
CA VAL A 152 29.99 25.34 3.75
C VAL A 152 30.14 23.84 3.50
N GLU A 153 31.31 23.28 3.77
CA GLU A 153 31.57 21.84 3.60
C GLU A 153 30.71 20.99 4.53
N ALA A 154 30.62 21.35 5.81
CA ALA A 154 29.77 20.67 6.79
C ALA A 154 28.28 20.75 6.39
N ALA A 155 27.81 21.92 5.92
CA ALA A 155 26.45 22.07 5.42
C ALA A 155 26.16 21.17 4.21
N GLY A 156 27.10 21.07 3.26
CA GLY A 156 26.99 20.19 2.10
C GLY A 156 26.98 18.71 2.49
N GLN A 157 27.78 18.30 3.48
CA GLN A 157 27.74 16.93 4.02
C GLN A 157 26.40 16.66 4.72
N ARG A 158 25.89 17.60 5.53
CA ARG A 158 24.57 17.45 6.17
C ARG A 158 23.46 17.25 5.14
N GLU A 159 23.43 18.05 4.07
CA GLU A 159 22.48 17.90 2.97
C GLU A 159 22.59 16.49 2.34
N LEU A 160 23.81 16.04 2.03
CA LEU A 160 24.07 14.71 1.45
C LEU A 160 23.54 13.56 2.31
N TYR A 161 23.84 13.56 3.62
CA TYR A 161 23.40 12.49 4.51
C TYR A 161 21.90 12.57 4.81
N LEU A 162 21.30 13.75 4.88
CA LEU A 162 19.85 13.89 5.00
C LEU A 162 19.12 13.36 3.77
N ARG A 163 19.63 13.62 2.55
CA ARG A 163 19.05 13.02 1.33
C ARG A 163 19.11 11.50 1.34
N ARG A 164 20.28 10.93 1.65
CA ARG A 164 20.44 9.47 1.78
C ARG A 164 19.51 8.89 2.85
N LEU A 165 19.30 9.62 3.95
CA LEU A 165 18.43 9.21 5.03
C LEU A 165 16.95 9.27 4.64
N THR A 166 16.50 10.31 3.91
CA THR A 166 15.14 10.35 3.37
C THR A 166 14.88 9.31 2.29
N ASP A 167 15.92 8.80 1.62
CA ASP A 167 15.81 7.71 0.66
C ASP A 167 15.74 6.34 1.38
N ALA A 168 16.49 6.17 2.47
CA ALA A 168 16.53 4.93 3.26
C ALA A 168 15.33 4.77 4.22
N ALA A 169 14.82 5.86 4.77
CA ALA A 169 13.65 5.89 5.66
C ALA A 169 12.63 6.92 5.14
N PRO A 170 11.95 6.63 4.01
CA PRO A 170 11.10 7.60 3.34
C PRO A 170 9.87 8.01 4.16
N ALA A 171 9.39 7.16 5.08
CA ALA A 171 8.22 7.46 5.91
C ALA A 171 8.59 8.31 7.14
N ASN A 172 9.87 8.36 7.52
CA ASN A 172 10.30 9.08 8.70
C ASN A 172 10.27 10.60 8.45
N VAL A 173 9.47 11.30 9.24
CA VAL A 173 9.15 12.72 9.04
C VAL A 173 10.30 13.64 9.46
N VAL A 174 11.13 13.20 10.41
CA VAL A 174 12.23 13.97 11.00
C VAL A 174 13.31 14.35 9.98
N PRO A 175 13.91 13.43 9.22
CA PRO A 175 14.93 13.78 8.23
C PRO A 175 14.36 14.63 7.11
N ARG A 176 13.09 14.42 6.73
CA ARG A 176 12.41 15.23 5.71
C ARG A 176 12.24 16.68 6.15
N LEU A 177 11.75 16.91 7.38
CA LEU A 177 11.65 18.26 7.96
C LEU A 177 13.00 18.95 8.07
N ASN A 178 14.05 18.22 8.45
CA ASN A 178 15.41 18.76 8.49
C ASN A 178 15.95 19.08 7.09
N LEU A 179 15.61 18.28 6.08
CA LEU A 179 16.00 18.53 4.70
C LEU A 179 15.28 19.76 4.11
N ILE A 180 14.00 19.95 4.43
CA ILE A 180 13.23 21.15 4.06
C ILE A 180 13.89 22.41 4.65
N ASP A 181 14.25 22.40 5.96
CA ASP A 181 14.96 23.51 6.60
C ASP A 181 16.25 23.88 5.83
N VAL A 182 17.04 22.86 5.45
CA VAL A 182 18.28 23.05 4.68
C VAL A 182 18.00 23.69 3.31
N TYR A 183 17.01 23.20 2.56
CA TYR A 183 16.67 23.77 1.24
C TYR A 183 16.16 25.21 1.33
N ILE A 184 15.28 25.53 2.29
CA ILE A 184 14.80 26.90 2.49
C ILE A 184 15.97 27.82 2.84
N ARG A 185 16.87 27.41 3.76
CA ARG A 185 18.04 28.20 4.14
C ARG A 185 19.03 28.41 3.01
N LYS A 186 19.12 27.48 2.06
CA LYS A 186 19.94 27.60 0.85
C LYS A 186 19.27 28.49 -0.20
N GLY A 187 17.94 28.53 -0.22
CA GLY A 187 17.13 29.22 -1.24
C GLY A 187 16.71 28.30 -2.38
N ASP A 188 16.83 26.98 -2.20
CA ASP A 188 16.38 25.97 -3.17
C ASP A 188 14.86 25.75 -3.00
N ASN A 189 14.05 26.78 -3.27
CA ASN A 189 12.61 26.80 -2.96
C ASN A 189 11.83 25.65 -3.65
N ASP A 190 12.15 25.33 -4.90
CA ASP A 190 11.48 24.24 -5.63
C ASP A 190 11.66 22.88 -4.94
N LYS A 191 12.90 22.57 -4.51
CA LYS A 191 13.19 21.35 -3.75
C LYS A 191 12.49 21.35 -2.38
N ALA A 192 12.43 22.49 -1.70
CA ALA A 192 11.73 22.62 -0.42
C ALA A 192 10.23 22.39 -0.57
N VAL A 193 9.59 22.97 -1.60
CA VAL A 193 8.17 22.74 -1.92
C VAL A 193 7.93 21.26 -2.21
N GLY A 194 8.80 20.62 -3.02
CA GLY A 194 8.64 19.20 -3.33
C GLY A 194 8.70 18.30 -2.10
N GLN A 195 9.61 18.59 -1.16
CA GLN A 195 9.67 17.83 0.10
C GLN A 195 8.46 18.11 1.02
N MET A 196 7.91 19.32 1.00
CA MET A 196 6.68 19.66 1.74
C MET A 196 5.46 18.95 1.17
N GLU A 197 5.34 18.87 -0.15
CA GLU A 197 4.26 18.13 -0.83
C GLU A 197 4.34 16.64 -0.48
N ILE A 198 5.54 16.03 -0.54
CA ILE A 198 5.75 14.64 -0.12
C ILE A 198 5.36 14.44 1.35
N LEU A 199 5.76 15.34 2.24
CA LEU A 199 5.39 15.28 3.66
C LEU A 199 3.86 15.28 3.84
N LYS A 200 3.13 16.14 3.12
CA LYS A 200 1.66 16.21 3.22
C LYS A 200 0.98 14.91 2.78
N LYS A 201 1.55 14.19 1.81
CA LYS A 201 0.97 12.91 1.33
C LYS A 201 1.14 11.76 2.31
N GLN A 202 2.22 11.76 3.09
CA GLN A 202 2.67 10.64 3.92
C GLN A 202 2.38 10.82 5.42
N TYR A 203 2.30 12.07 5.89
CA TYR A 203 2.04 12.36 7.29
C TYR A 203 0.58 11.99 7.63
N PRO A 204 0.28 11.54 8.86
CA PRO A 204 -1.09 11.51 9.41
C PRO A 204 -1.75 12.90 9.34
N GLU A 205 -2.91 13.14 9.94
CA GLU A 205 -3.49 14.48 9.86
C GLU A 205 -2.54 15.48 10.52
N PHE A 206 -2.25 16.59 9.84
CA PHE A 206 -1.53 17.66 10.52
C PHE A 206 -2.42 18.16 11.67
N PRO A 207 -1.84 18.49 12.83
CA PRO A 207 -2.55 19.27 13.82
C PRO A 207 -3.20 20.50 13.16
N ALA A 208 -4.47 20.75 13.44
CA ALA A 208 -5.22 21.83 12.79
C ALA A 208 -4.50 23.19 12.85
N GLU A 209 -3.77 23.44 13.94
CA GLU A 209 -2.97 24.63 14.18
C GLU A 209 -1.79 24.77 13.20
N ALA A 210 -1.26 23.66 12.67
CA ALA A 210 -0.12 23.60 11.76
C ALA A 210 -0.50 23.82 10.29
N GLY A 211 -1.74 23.48 9.89
CA GLY A 211 -2.19 23.52 8.48
C GLY A 211 -2.05 24.90 7.83
N ASN A 212 -2.38 25.98 8.55
CA ASN A 212 -2.23 27.34 8.03
C ASN A 212 -0.76 27.71 7.75
N TYR A 213 0.16 27.27 8.61
CA TYR A 213 1.59 27.52 8.43
C TYR A 213 2.16 26.71 7.26
N TYR A 214 1.65 25.50 7.02
CA TYR A 214 1.99 24.72 5.82
C TYR A 214 1.67 25.50 4.54
N THR A 215 0.41 25.94 4.39
CA THR A 215 -0.06 26.68 3.20
C THR A 215 0.68 28.00 3.00
N GLN A 216 0.88 28.76 4.08
CA GLN A 216 1.65 30.00 4.04
C GLN A 216 3.11 29.76 3.63
N THR A 217 3.74 28.69 4.14
CA THR A 217 5.13 28.36 3.78
C THR A 217 5.26 28.07 2.29
N ILE A 218 4.37 27.25 1.72
CA ILE A 218 4.36 26.96 0.27
C ILE A 218 4.16 28.24 -0.54
N SER A 219 3.17 29.07 -0.19
CA SER A 219 2.90 30.34 -0.88
C SER A 219 4.11 31.28 -0.86
N LEU A 220 4.79 31.41 0.28
CA LEU A 220 5.98 32.24 0.42
C LEU A 220 7.18 31.70 -0.37
N MET A 221 7.36 30.37 -0.43
CA MET A 221 8.39 29.75 -1.26
C MET A 221 8.13 29.94 -2.76
N ARG A 222 6.87 29.80 -3.20
CA ARG A 222 6.46 30.03 -4.60
C ARG A 222 6.62 31.50 -5.02
N SER A 223 6.43 32.45 -4.11
CA SER A 223 6.69 33.89 -4.33
C SER A 223 8.15 34.31 -4.07
N ASN A 224 9.06 33.35 -3.85
CA ASN A 224 10.48 33.56 -3.60
C ASN A 224 10.82 34.43 -2.37
N ASP A 225 9.92 34.49 -1.37
CA ASP A 225 10.16 35.17 -0.10
C ASP A 225 10.75 34.23 0.95
N LYS A 226 12.04 33.94 0.76
CA LYS A 226 12.83 33.06 1.64
C LYS A 226 12.79 33.47 3.12
N SER A 227 12.89 34.77 3.39
CA SER A 227 13.02 35.29 4.76
C SER A 227 11.75 35.08 5.59
N ARG A 228 10.56 35.25 4.97
CA ARG A 228 9.31 34.92 5.65
C ARG A 228 9.04 33.42 5.62
N ALA A 229 9.34 32.72 4.52
CA ALA A 229 9.14 31.28 4.40
C ALA A 229 9.82 30.49 5.52
N ILE A 230 11.09 30.80 5.85
CA ILE A 230 11.80 30.09 6.93
C ILE A 230 11.17 30.30 8.31
N ASN A 231 10.61 31.49 8.58
CA ASN A 231 9.97 31.78 9.86
C ASN A 231 8.66 30.98 10.00
N THR A 232 7.82 31.00 8.97
CA THR A 232 6.58 30.23 8.93
C THR A 232 6.85 28.73 8.99
N PHE A 233 7.84 28.24 8.24
CA PHE A 233 8.25 26.84 8.28
C PHE A 233 8.76 26.43 9.67
N THR A 234 9.52 27.29 10.34
CA THR A 234 10.03 27.01 11.70
C THR A 234 8.87 26.81 12.68
N ILE A 235 7.81 27.62 12.57
CA ILE A 235 6.60 27.46 13.40
C ILE A 235 5.91 26.12 13.07
N PHE A 236 5.69 25.84 11.78
CA PHE A 236 5.13 24.56 11.32
C PHE A 236 5.92 23.35 11.86
N HIS A 237 7.24 23.34 11.67
CA HIS A 237 8.13 22.28 12.17
C HIS A 237 8.06 22.16 13.69
N ASN A 238 7.98 23.27 14.44
CA ASN A 238 7.86 23.19 15.90
C ASN A 238 6.52 22.61 16.40
N PHE A 239 5.41 22.82 15.68
CA PHE A 239 4.16 22.12 15.98
C PHE A 239 4.31 20.61 15.78
N LEU A 240 4.99 20.19 14.71
CA LEU A 240 5.22 18.77 14.47
C LEU A 240 6.24 18.15 15.45
N LYS A 241 7.16 18.91 16.02
CA LYS A 241 8.10 18.36 17.02
C LYS A 241 7.44 17.75 18.23
N VAL A 242 6.23 18.16 18.60
CA VAL A 242 5.53 17.64 19.78
C VAL A 242 4.45 16.62 19.43
N SER A 243 4.32 16.24 18.15
CA SER A 243 3.41 15.18 17.74
C SER A 243 4.05 13.80 17.88
N SER A 244 3.22 12.78 18.08
CA SER A 244 3.68 11.40 18.22
C SER A 244 4.44 10.89 16.98
N PRO A 245 4.00 11.13 15.72
CA PRO A 245 4.76 10.69 14.55
C PRO A 245 6.19 11.24 14.48
N TYR A 246 6.42 12.47 14.98
CA TYR A 246 7.77 13.01 15.07
C TYR A 246 8.57 12.38 16.20
N GLN A 247 7.96 12.17 17.38
CA GLN A 247 8.61 11.54 18.53
C GLN A 247 8.97 10.08 18.24
N SER A 248 8.04 9.32 17.66
CA SER A 248 8.25 7.97 17.15
C SER A 248 9.35 7.95 16.08
N GLY A 249 9.31 8.90 15.12
CA GLY A 249 10.38 9.04 14.14
C GLY A 249 11.75 9.36 14.76
N ILE A 250 11.81 10.12 15.85
CA ILE A 250 13.05 10.32 16.61
C ILE A 250 13.48 9.02 17.30
N MET A 251 12.54 8.28 17.88
CA MET A 251 12.78 6.98 18.51
C MET A 251 13.28 5.95 17.48
N GLU A 252 12.80 5.91 16.25
CA GLU A 252 13.37 5.05 15.20
C GLU A 252 14.85 5.39 14.92
N LEU A 253 15.18 6.69 14.86
CA LEU A 253 16.52 7.19 14.52
C LEU A 253 17.52 7.15 15.68
N LYS A 254 17.05 7.30 16.92
CA LYS A 254 17.84 7.40 18.15
C LYS A 254 17.63 6.26 19.14
N GLY A 255 16.64 5.38 18.90
CA GLY A 255 16.05 4.35 19.77
C GLY A 255 15.37 4.86 21.06
N PRO A 256 14.76 3.95 21.86
CA PRO A 256 14.06 4.23 23.11
C PRO A 256 14.68 5.29 24.04
N GLY A 257 13.86 6.23 24.50
CA GLY A 257 14.23 7.24 25.51
C GLY A 257 14.91 8.51 24.97
N GLY A 258 15.10 8.67 23.66
CA GLY A 258 15.46 9.92 22.95
C GLY A 258 16.83 10.54 23.26
N SER A 259 17.45 10.21 24.39
CA SER A 259 18.79 10.62 24.81
C SER A 259 19.34 9.73 25.93
N LEU A 260 19.49 8.42 25.72
CA LEU A 260 20.23 7.54 26.62
C LEU A 260 21.05 6.51 25.83
N VAL A 261 22.28 6.93 25.53
CA VAL A 261 23.46 6.16 25.12
C VAL A 261 23.25 4.65 24.82
N GLY A 262 22.83 4.36 23.57
CA GLY A 262 22.91 3.07 22.84
C GLY A 262 21.88 1.98 23.21
N PHE A 263 21.47 1.17 22.22
CA PHE A 263 20.51 0.05 22.38
C PHE A 263 21.20 -1.29 22.53
N PRO A 264 20.65 -2.19 23.36
CA PRO A 264 21.11 -3.57 23.38
C PRO A 264 21.05 -4.16 21.97
N LEU A 265 22.12 -4.83 21.55
CA LEU A 265 22.10 -5.64 20.34
C LEU A 265 21.41 -6.95 20.66
N ILE A 266 20.29 -7.18 19.98
CA ILE A 266 19.40 -8.32 20.19
C ILE A 266 19.54 -9.39 19.10
N THR A 267 20.05 -9.08 17.91
CA THR A 267 20.19 -10.05 16.79
C THR A 267 21.28 -11.08 17.02
N PHE A 268 20.89 -12.35 17.13
CA PHE A 268 21.77 -13.46 17.49
C PHE A 268 22.42 -14.13 16.27
N ASP A 269 23.74 -14.05 16.16
CA ASP A 269 24.47 -14.71 15.06
C ASP A 269 24.64 -16.21 15.35
N GLN A 270 23.75 -17.02 14.76
CA GLN A 270 23.81 -18.48 14.86
C GLN A 270 24.99 -19.12 14.11
N SER A 271 25.82 -18.36 13.37
CA SER A 271 26.97 -18.93 12.63
C SER A 271 27.96 -19.69 13.52
N THR A 272 27.94 -19.45 14.83
CA THR A 272 28.77 -20.16 15.82
C THR A 272 28.16 -21.47 16.36
N ILE A 273 26.87 -21.71 16.17
CA ILE A 273 26.16 -22.93 16.65
C ILE A 273 26.15 -24.04 15.61
N SER A 274 26.40 -23.74 14.33
CA SER A 274 26.24 -24.75 13.28
C SER A 274 27.46 -25.67 13.16
N GLN A 275 27.43 -26.79 13.91
CA GLN A 275 27.70 -28.11 13.34
C GLN A 275 26.73 -29.13 13.94
N THR A 276 25.85 -29.64 13.07
CA THR A 276 24.95 -30.81 13.20
C THR A 276 23.55 -30.59 13.82
N SER A 277 22.55 -30.82 12.95
CA SER A 277 21.19 -31.34 13.20
C SER A 277 20.38 -30.77 14.38
N ASP A 278 19.47 -29.85 14.09
CA ASP A 278 18.02 -30.07 14.20
C ASP A 278 17.30 -28.72 14.29
N VAL A 279 16.42 -28.43 13.32
CA VAL A 279 15.43 -27.34 13.33
C VAL A 279 14.59 -27.35 14.62
N VAL A 280 14.57 -28.48 15.33
CA VAL A 280 13.91 -28.72 16.61
C VAL A 280 14.65 -28.08 17.82
N THR A 281 15.95 -27.80 17.74
CA THR A 281 16.75 -27.44 18.93
C THR A 281 16.67 -25.97 19.37
N ALA A 282 16.25 -25.04 18.50
CA ALA A 282 15.99 -23.64 18.90
C ALA A 282 14.59 -23.46 19.47
N GLY A 283 13.58 -24.09 18.84
CA GLY A 283 12.19 -24.06 19.32
C GLY A 283 12.02 -24.66 20.72
N ASP A 284 12.85 -25.62 21.13
CA ASP A 284 12.83 -26.24 22.46
C ASP A 284 13.15 -25.29 23.63
N ALA A 285 13.69 -24.09 23.37
CA ALA A 285 14.12 -23.14 24.40
C ALA A 285 13.09 -22.04 24.73
N VAL A 286 12.11 -21.82 23.84
CA VAL A 286 11.12 -20.75 23.98
C VAL A 286 10.12 -21.09 25.08
N LYS A 287 9.80 -20.11 25.92
CA LYS A 287 8.85 -20.28 27.02
C LYS A 287 8.01 -19.03 27.22
N PHE A 288 6.74 -19.21 27.53
CA PHE A 288 5.89 -18.10 27.94
C PHE A 288 5.94 -17.91 29.46
N THR A 289 6.15 -16.67 29.89
CA THR A 289 6.12 -16.24 31.29
C THR A 289 4.94 -15.32 31.53
N ASN A 290 4.18 -15.55 32.61
CA ASN A 290 3.13 -14.64 33.02
C ASN A 290 3.75 -13.33 33.54
N ALA A 291 3.76 -12.30 32.70
CA ALA A 291 4.35 -10.99 32.96
C ALA A 291 3.32 -9.93 33.39
N THR A 292 2.06 -10.32 33.61
CA THR A 292 0.93 -9.44 33.96
C THR A 292 1.27 -8.42 35.05
N SER A 293 1.83 -8.88 36.18
CA SER A 293 2.13 -8.00 37.31
C SER A 293 3.35 -7.11 37.06
N SER A 294 4.38 -7.59 36.34
CA SER A 294 5.55 -6.77 35.99
C SER A 294 5.24 -5.68 34.97
N ALA A 295 4.28 -5.94 34.07
CA ALA A 295 3.82 -4.98 33.06
C ALA A 295 2.78 -3.96 33.58
N GLY A 296 2.35 -4.07 34.85
CA GLY A 296 1.41 -3.12 35.46
C GLY A 296 -0.07 -3.42 35.22
N LEU A 297 -0.40 -4.55 34.60
CA LEU A 297 -1.79 -4.95 34.29
C LEU A 297 -2.60 -5.42 35.51
N ASP A 298 -1.98 -5.45 36.70
CA ASP A 298 -2.67 -5.70 37.97
C ASP A 298 -3.81 -4.70 38.24
N ILE A 299 -3.80 -3.53 37.60
CA ILE A 299 -4.84 -2.51 37.69
C ILE A 299 -6.22 -3.00 37.20
N VAL A 300 -6.24 -4.00 36.32
CA VAL A 300 -7.45 -4.62 35.77
C VAL A 300 -8.02 -5.70 36.73
N ARG A 301 -7.24 -6.14 37.75
CA ARG A 301 -7.67 -7.23 38.65
C ARG A 301 -8.91 -6.88 39.47
N LEU A 302 -9.81 -7.86 39.58
CA LEU A 302 -11.03 -7.80 40.38
C LEU A 302 -10.94 -8.70 41.63
N SER A 303 -11.42 -8.21 42.77
CA SER A 303 -11.54 -8.97 44.02
C SER A 303 -12.96 -9.49 44.22
N GLY A 304 -13.20 -10.80 44.05
CA GLY A 304 -14.44 -11.47 44.43
C GLY A 304 -14.55 -12.92 43.93
N GLU A 305 -14.96 -13.86 44.79
CA GLU A 305 -15.24 -15.25 44.38
C GLU A 305 -16.56 -15.35 43.61
N ALA A 306 -16.54 -15.95 42.41
CA ALA A 306 -17.73 -16.17 41.60
C ALA A 306 -18.56 -17.35 42.13
N THR A 307 -19.80 -17.09 42.56
CA THR A 307 -20.81 -18.11 42.92
C THR A 307 -22.03 -18.00 42.00
N GLY A 308 -21.99 -18.59 40.80
CA GLY A 308 -23.18 -18.68 39.95
C GLY A 308 -22.92 -19.21 38.54
N SER A 309 -23.77 -20.13 38.07
CA SER A 309 -23.76 -20.69 36.71
C SER A 309 -24.85 -20.05 35.86
N GLY A 310 -24.49 -19.13 34.98
CA GLY A 310 -25.41 -18.54 33.99
C GLY A 310 -24.92 -17.17 33.52
N LEU A 311 -24.43 -17.10 32.28
CA LEU A 311 -23.74 -15.98 31.61
C LEU A 311 -22.39 -15.61 32.26
N ARG A 312 -21.30 -16.19 31.71
CA ARG A 312 -19.91 -15.91 32.10
C ARG A 312 -19.49 -14.51 31.65
N TYR A 313 -18.62 -13.86 32.41
CA TYR A 313 -18.25 -12.45 32.28
C TYR A 313 -16.92 -12.38 31.53
N ALA A 314 -17.00 -12.29 30.20
CA ALA A 314 -15.83 -12.22 29.34
C ALA A 314 -15.10 -10.88 29.51
N THR A 315 -13.77 -10.95 29.44
CA THR A 315 -12.90 -9.79 29.26
C THR A 315 -12.55 -9.70 27.79
N PHE A 316 -12.74 -8.53 27.20
CA PHE A 316 -12.36 -8.26 25.81
C PHE A 316 -11.12 -7.38 25.78
N VAL A 317 -10.24 -7.65 24.82
CA VAL A 317 -8.96 -6.96 24.65
C VAL A 317 -8.79 -6.52 23.20
N ALA A 318 -8.29 -5.29 23.00
CA ALA A 318 -7.93 -4.79 21.67
C ALA A 318 -6.57 -4.09 21.75
N ALA A 319 -5.67 -4.46 20.85
CA ALA A 319 -4.29 -3.98 20.79
C ALA A 319 -4.11 -2.99 19.64
N ALA A 320 -3.48 -1.84 19.89
CA ALA A 320 -3.18 -0.86 18.86
C ALA A 320 -2.19 0.20 19.35
N ASP A 321 -1.38 0.75 18.44
CA ASP A 321 -0.62 2.00 18.64
C ASP A 321 -1.59 3.17 18.39
N TYR A 322 -2.48 3.48 19.34
CA TYR A 322 -3.59 4.42 19.10
C TYR A 322 -3.12 5.87 19.06
N ASP A 323 -2.00 6.19 19.72
CA ASP A 323 -1.46 7.54 19.77
C ASP A 323 -0.29 7.77 18.80
N ASN A 324 0.12 6.77 18.01
CA ASN A 324 1.20 6.81 17.00
C ASN A 324 2.57 7.12 17.61
N ASP A 325 2.84 6.68 18.84
CA ASP A 325 4.15 6.83 19.48
C ASP A 325 5.11 5.68 19.16
N GLY A 326 4.59 4.57 18.65
CA GLY A 326 5.33 3.40 18.20
C GLY A 326 5.16 2.18 19.11
N ASP A 327 4.73 2.36 20.36
CA ASP A 327 4.48 1.27 21.30
C ASP A 327 3.04 0.76 21.10
N ILE A 328 2.80 -0.55 21.23
CA ILE A 328 1.43 -1.09 21.16
C ILE A 328 0.71 -0.92 22.51
N ASP A 329 -0.42 -0.23 22.50
CA ASP A 329 -1.29 0.01 23.65
C ASP A 329 -2.41 -1.04 23.76
N LEU A 330 -3.19 -0.95 24.85
CA LEU A 330 -4.24 -1.91 25.14
C LEU A 330 -5.55 -1.25 25.59
N TYR A 331 -6.65 -1.57 24.90
CA TYR A 331 -8.00 -1.37 25.40
C TYR A 331 -8.51 -2.66 26.06
N VAL A 332 -9.08 -2.57 27.26
CA VAL A 332 -9.61 -3.72 28.00
C VAL A 332 -11.00 -3.43 28.51
N SER A 333 -11.96 -4.29 28.20
CA SER A 333 -13.29 -4.28 28.82
C SER A 333 -13.44 -5.45 29.77
N SER A 334 -13.61 -5.18 31.06
CA SER A 334 -13.75 -6.18 32.12
C SER A 334 -15.13 -6.07 32.79
N CYS A 335 -15.91 -7.15 32.70
CA CYS A 335 -17.26 -7.22 33.24
C CYS A 335 -17.29 -8.00 34.58
N TYR A 336 -18.03 -7.51 35.58
CA TYR A 336 -18.09 -8.15 36.90
C TYR A 336 -19.19 -9.21 36.98
N PRO A 337 -18.93 -10.36 37.63
CA PRO A 337 -19.99 -11.29 37.99
C PRO A 337 -21.13 -10.68 38.81
N GLY A 338 -22.34 -10.64 38.23
CA GLY A 338 -23.56 -10.11 38.82
C GLY A 338 -23.81 -8.60 38.59
N SER A 339 -22.91 -7.91 37.88
CA SER A 339 -23.04 -6.49 37.56
C SER A 339 -23.63 -6.27 36.17
N THR A 340 -24.42 -5.21 36.02
CA THR A 340 -24.85 -4.67 34.72
C THR A 340 -23.88 -3.62 34.15
N GLN A 341 -22.79 -3.33 34.88
CA GLN A 341 -21.75 -2.37 34.48
C GLN A 341 -20.41 -3.10 34.30
N CYS A 342 -19.80 -2.94 33.12
CA CYS A 342 -18.42 -3.31 32.87
C CYS A 342 -17.51 -2.09 33.13
N ARG A 343 -16.25 -2.33 33.49
CA ARG A 343 -15.21 -1.32 33.48
C ARG A 343 -14.40 -1.46 32.21
N HIS A 344 -14.16 -0.33 31.55
CA HIS A 344 -13.24 -0.23 30.44
C HIS A 344 -11.97 0.48 30.86
N PHE A 345 -10.86 0.10 30.24
CA PHE A 345 -9.55 0.69 30.41
C PHE A 345 -8.95 0.99 29.04
N LEU A 346 -8.42 2.20 28.85
CA LEU A 346 -7.39 2.46 27.85
C LEU A 346 -6.06 2.54 28.58
N LEU A 347 -5.15 1.65 28.23
CA LEU A 347 -3.86 1.46 28.88
C LEU A 347 -2.78 1.83 27.87
N ASN A 348 -2.14 2.98 28.06
CA ASN A 348 -1.00 3.36 27.23
C ASN A 348 0.25 2.57 27.70
N ASN A 349 1.02 2.07 26.74
CA ASN A 349 2.26 1.34 26.95
C ASN A 349 3.45 2.30 26.84
N GLU A 350 4.29 2.36 27.86
CA GLU A 350 5.57 3.04 27.78
C GLU A 350 6.69 2.03 28.05
N LEU A 351 7.37 1.57 27.00
CA LEU A 351 8.50 0.63 27.09
C LEU A 351 8.18 -0.64 27.88
N GLY A 352 7.06 -1.29 27.55
CA GLY A 352 6.61 -2.53 28.16
C GLY A 352 5.93 -2.37 29.53
N ARG A 353 5.45 -1.17 29.86
CA ARG A 353 4.66 -0.92 31.07
C ARG A 353 3.38 -0.14 30.78
N PHE A 354 2.26 -0.75 31.14
CA PHE A 354 0.94 -0.20 30.94
C PHE A 354 0.52 0.76 32.06
N LYS A 355 -0.07 1.90 31.65
CA LYS A 355 -0.67 2.90 32.55
C LYS A 355 -2.11 3.22 32.11
N ASP A 356 -3.02 3.29 33.07
CA ASP A 356 -4.41 3.68 32.81
C ASP A 356 -4.53 5.18 32.49
N VAL A 357 -4.95 5.47 31.26
CA VAL A 357 -5.20 6.81 30.72
C VAL A 357 -6.68 7.04 30.39
N THR A 358 -7.57 6.10 30.72
CA THR A 358 -9.01 6.12 30.35
C THR A 358 -9.71 7.44 30.68
N ALA A 359 -9.43 8.00 31.86
CA ALA A 359 -10.07 9.24 32.29
C ALA A 359 -9.60 10.46 31.48
N LEU A 360 -8.34 10.44 31.02
CA LEU A 360 -7.70 11.49 30.22
C LEU A 360 -8.08 11.38 28.74
N SER A 361 -8.24 10.16 28.23
CA SER A 361 -8.57 9.89 26.82
C SER A 361 -9.99 10.31 26.44
N GLY A 362 -10.88 10.52 27.41
CA GLY A 362 -12.26 10.95 27.14
C GLY A 362 -13.26 9.82 26.86
N ILE A 363 -12.81 8.56 26.82
CA ILE A 363 -13.66 7.38 26.61
C ILE A 363 -14.60 7.19 27.82
N ARG A 364 -15.90 7.36 27.59
CA ARG A 364 -16.94 7.32 28.63
C ARG A 364 -18.24 6.76 28.08
N HIS A 365 -18.56 5.54 28.47
CA HIS A 365 -19.83 4.89 28.18
C HIS A 365 -20.20 3.90 29.28
N THR A 366 -21.35 3.24 29.11
CA THR A 366 -21.86 2.19 30.00
C THR A 366 -22.51 1.09 29.19
N GLY A 367 -22.75 -0.05 29.82
CA GLY A 367 -23.33 -1.22 29.20
C GLY A 367 -22.31 -2.35 29.06
N ARG A 368 -22.80 -3.52 28.68
CA ARG A 368 -21.96 -4.69 28.48
C ARG A 368 -21.40 -4.70 27.07
N GLU A 369 -20.09 -4.75 26.95
CA GLU A 369 -19.40 -4.86 25.66
C GLU A 369 -19.38 -6.31 25.18
N ALA A 370 -19.37 -6.47 23.86
CA ALA A 370 -19.24 -7.75 23.17
C ALA A 370 -17.94 -7.83 22.36
N SER A 371 -17.39 -6.69 21.93
CA SER A 371 -16.12 -6.58 21.24
C SER A 371 -15.71 -5.10 21.11
N ALA A 372 -14.42 -4.86 20.85
CA ALA A 372 -13.86 -3.54 20.57
C ALA A 372 -12.77 -3.66 19.51
N HIS A 373 -12.71 -2.73 18.56
CA HIS A 373 -11.74 -2.73 17.46
C HIS A 373 -11.17 -1.34 17.23
N PHE A 374 -9.88 -1.28 16.94
CA PHE A 374 -9.23 -0.08 16.46
C PHE A 374 -9.20 -0.06 14.94
N ALA A 375 -9.57 1.06 14.33
CA ALA A 375 -9.52 1.24 12.88
C ALA A 375 -9.49 2.73 12.54
N ASP A 376 -8.80 3.11 11.47
CA ASP A 376 -8.76 4.48 10.96
C ASP A 376 -9.92 4.68 9.95
N TYR A 377 -11.10 5.07 10.45
CA TYR A 377 -12.31 5.08 9.61
C TYR A 377 -12.38 6.31 8.70
N ASP A 378 -11.78 7.43 9.07
CA ASP A 378 -11.76 8.65 8.25
C ASP A 378 -10.45 8.82 7.45
N ASN A 379 -9.61 7.78 7.47
CA ASN A 379 -8.36 7.68 6.73
C ASN A 379 -7.44 8.84 7.10
N ASP A 380 -7.39 9.20 8.39
CA ASP A 380 -6.64 10.30 8.96
C ASP A 380 -5.26 9.92 9.51
N GLY A 381 -4.97 8.62 9.56
CA GLY A 381 -3.75 8.04 10.10
C GLY A 381 -3.73 7.92 11.62
N HIS A 382 -4.84 8.18 12.32
CA HIS A 382 -5.03 7.91 13.73
C HIS A 382 -6.08 6.81 13.91
N LEU A 383 -5.78 5.81 14.73
CA LEU A 383 -6.73 4.72 14.96
C LEU A 383 -7.88 5.19 15.86
N ASP A 384 -9.10 5.08 15.35
CA ASP A 384 -10.35 5.31 16.06
C ASP A 384 -10.79 4.02 16.79
N LEU A 385 -11.72 4.15 17.75
CA LEU A 385 -12.18 3.01 18.55
C LEU A 385 -13.67 2.73 18.30
N TYR A 386 -13.97 1.53 17.80
CA TYR A 386 -15.33 1.04 17.62
C TYR A 386 -15.69 0.00 18.67
N ILE A 387 -16.78 0.24 19.40
CA ILE A 387 -17.20 -0.59 20.53
C ILE A 387 -18.58 -1.15 20.25
N MET A 388 -18.68 -2.48 20.26
CA MET A 388 -19.96 -3.17 20.23
C MET A 388 -20.45 -3.44 21.64
N ARG A 389 -21.68 -3.03 21.93
CA ARG A 389 -22.25 -3.19 23.27
C ARG A 389 -23.77 -3.35 23.26
N GLU A 390 -24.27 -3.88 24.36
CA GLU A 390 -25.70 -3.88 24.67
C GLU A 390 -26.24 -2.44 24.70
N GLY A 391 -27.36 -2.21 24.00
CA GLY A 391 -27.99 -0.89 23.92
C GLY A 391 -27.32 0.09 22.94
N GLY A 392 -26.55 -0.42 21.98
CA GLY A 392 -26.12 0.29 20.78
C GLY A 392 -24.61 0.50 20.68
N ASN A 393 -24.07 0.27 19.49
CA ASN A 393 -22.63 0.38 19.21
C ASN A 393 -22.16 1.84 19.25
N LEU A 394 -20.85 2.04 19.46
CA LEU A 394 -20.25 3.37 19.59
C LEU A 394 -19.02 3.50 18.69
N LEU A 395 -18.92 4.61 17.96
CA LEU A 395 -17.72 5.03 17.25
C LEU A 395 -17.11 6.23 17.98
N TYR A 396 -15.87 6.06 18.43
CA TYR A 396 -15.04 7.09 19.06
C TYR A 396 -13.94 7.52 18.09
N HIS A 397 -14.03 8.76 17.61
CA HIS A 397 -13.01 9.35 16.74
C HIS A 397 -11.79 9.81 17.55
N ASN A 398 -10.60 9.45 17.10
CA ASN A 398 -9.34 9.86 17.69
C ASN A 398 -8.90 11.23 17.16
N THR A 399 -8.82 12.21 18.06
CA THR A 399 -8.49 13.61 17.71
C THR A 399 -7.02 13.85 17.33
N GLY A 400 -6.18 12.80 17.26
CA GLY A 400 -4.74 12.88 17.03
C GLY A 400 -3.94 13.45 18.21
N LYS A 401 -4.58 13.64 19.37
CA LYS A 401 -3.99 14.17 20.62
C LYS A 401 -4.02 13.17 21.78
N GLY A 402 -4.23 11.89 21.48
CA GLY A 402 -4.45 10.84 22.49
C GLY A 402 -5.81 10.93 23.19
N THR A 403 -6.77 11.63 22.57
CA THR A 403 -8.14 11.80 23.10
C THR A 403 -9.19 11.42 22.08
N PHE A 404 -10.32 10.91 22.55
CA PHE A 404 -11.41 10.36 21.75
C PHE A 404 -12.72 11.15 21.93
N GLU A 405 -13.44 11.35 20.82
CA GLU A 405 -14.76 11.96 20.79
C GLU A 405 -15.80 10.98 20.26
N ASN A 406 -16.94 10.82 20.96
CA ASN A 406 -18.01 9.97 20.45
C ASN A 406 -18.71 10.62 19.25
N VAL A 407 -18.51 10.06 18.06
CA VAL A 407 -19.06 10.56 16.80
C VAL A 407 -20.17 9.67 16.24
N THR A 408 -20.55 8.58 16.91
CA THR A 408 -21.57 7.60 16.48
C THR A 408 -22.77 8.22 15.74
N VAL A 409 -23.42 9.22 16.34
CA VAL A 409 -24.60 9.88 15.76
C VAL A 409 -24.23 10.76 14.56
N LYS A 410 -23.10 11.48 14.64
CA LYS A 410 -22.61 12.35 13.57
C LYS A 410 -22.20 11.53 12.34
N ALA A 411 -21.53 10.40 12.57
CA ALA A 411 -21.08 9.47 11.54
C ALA A 411 -22.19 8.55 11.02
N ASN A 412 -23.38 8.53 11.65
CA ASN A 412 -24.44 7.57 11.32
C ASN A 412 -23.96 6.10 11.39
N ALA A 413 -23.02 5.82 12.30
CA ALA A 413 -22.40 4.52 12.47
C ALA A 413 -23.14 3.67 13.52
N GLY A 414 -23.20 2.37 13.25
CA GLY A 414 -23.58 1.35 14.24
C GLY A 414 -25.07 1.15 14.51
N ASP A 415 -25.42 -0.10 14.79
CA ASP A 415 -26.81 -0.46 15.10
C ASP A 415 -27.17 -0.11 16.54
N LYS A 416 -28.37 0.46 16.73
CA LYS A 416 -28.88 0.91 18.04
C LYS A 416 -29.22 -0.23 19.00
N THR A 417 -29.29 -1.47 18.49
CA THR A 417 -29.64 -2.66 19.27
C THR A 417 -28.42 -3.54 19.61
N GLY A 418 -27.23 -3.17 19.13
CA GLY A 418 -25.98 -3.88 19.41
C GLY A 418 -25.65 -4.99 18.39
N GLY A 419 -24.53 -5.68 18.62
CA GLY A 419 -24.07 -6.84 17.86
C GLY A 419 -23.00 -7.64 18.63
N ASN A 420 -22.38 -8.62 17.97
CA ASN A 420 -21.41 -9.53 18.56
C ASN A 420 -19.96 -9.13 18.21
N MET A 421 -19.68 -8.90 16.93
CA MET A 421 -18.35 -8.63 16.37
C MET A 421 -18.44 -7.63 15.22
N ALA A 422 -17.41 -6.79 15.05
CA ALA A 422 -17.29 -5.84 13.95
C ALA A 422 -15.96 -6.01 13.24
N LEU A 423 -15.95 -5.86 11.91
CA LEU A 423 -14.74 -5.85 11.10
C LEU A 423 -14.66 -4.56 10.30
N PHE A 424 -13.43 -4.06 10.14
CA PHE A 424 -13.11 -2.94 9.26
C PHE A 424 -12.31 -3.44 8.07
N PHE A 425 -12.84 -3.23 6.87
CA PHE A 425 -12.16 -3.54 5.61
C PHE A 425 -12.81 -2.77 4.47
N ASP A 426 -12.05 -2.55 3.40
CA ASP A 426 -12.48 -1.90 2.16
C ASP A 426 -13.23 -2.94 1.29
N TYR A 427 -14.55 -3.10 1.49
CA TYR A 427 -15.30 -4.20 0.83
C TYR A 427 -15.65 -3.87 -0.62
N ASP A 428 -15.69 -2.59 -0.98
CA ASP A 428 -16.02 -2.14 -2.33
C ASP A 428 -14.83 -1.55 -3.11
N HIS A 429 -13.61 -1.67 -2.56
CA HIS A 429 -12.33 -1.35 -3.19
C HIS A 429 -12.20 0.12 -3.61
N ASP A 430 -12.79 1.03 -2.85
CA ASP A 430 -12.82 2.47 -3.15
C ASP A 430 -11.81 3.30 -2.34
N GLY A 431 -11.09 2.65 -1.40
CA GLY A 431 -9.96 3.21 -0.68
C GLY A 431 -10.26 3.72 0.73
N ASP A 432 -11.48 3.56 1.25
CA ASP A 432 -11.80 3.77 2.67
C ASP A 432 -12.26 2.48 3.38
N LEU A 433 -12.36 2.52 4.72
CA LEU A 433 -12.74 1.35 5.52
C LEU A 433 -14.24 1.37 5.83
N ASP A 434 -14.90 0.26 5.54
CA ASP A 434 -16.30 -0.01 5.85
C ASP A 434 -16.46 -0.85 7.11
N ILE A 435 -17.68 -0.91 7.66
CA ILE A 435 -17.96 -1.68 8.89
C ILE A 435 -18.92 -2.81 8.61
N PHE A 436 -18.46 -4.05 8.73
CA PHE A 436 -19.33 -5.22 8.83
C PHE A 436 -19.67 -5.50 10.30
N GLU A 437 -20.93 -5.74 10.62
CA GLU A 437 -21.36 -6.16 11.96
C GLU A 437 -22.03 -7.53 11.93
N ALA A 438 -21.45 -8.48 12.66
CA ALA A 438 -22.03 -9.78 12.97
C ALA A 438 -23.00 -9.66 14.15
N ARG A 439 -24.22 -10.19 14.01
CA ARG A 439 -25.31 -9.93 14.96
C ARG A 439 -26.17 -11.16 15.24
N ASN A 440 -26.95 -11.06 16.32
CA ASN A 440 -28.08 -11.97 16.56
C ASN A 440 -29.29 -11.54 15.72
N GLY A 441 -29.36 -12.06 14.49
CA GLY A 441 -30.32 -11.66 13.47
C GLY A 441 -29.60 -11.10 12.24
N PRO A 442 -30.27 -10.25 11.44
CA PRO A 442 -29.68 -9.66 10.25
C PRO A 442 -28.37 -8.92 10.55
N ASN A 443 -27.31 -9.29 9.83
CA ASN A 443 -26.02 -8.60 9.83
C ASN A 443 -26.18 -7.19 9.23
N ARG A 444 -25.24 -6.30 9.55
CA ARG A 444 -25.15 -4.96 8.96
C ARG A 444 -23.85 -4.80 8.20
N LEU A 445 -23.88 -3.93 7.21
CA LEU A 445 -22.73 -3.45 6.49
C LEU A 445 -22.91 -1.95 6.33
N TYR A 446 -22.06 -1.18 6.97
CA TYR A 446 -22.03 0.27 6.89
C TYR A 446 -20.95 0.65 5.91
N ARG A 447 -21.37 1.09 4.72
CA ARG A 447 -20.47 1.62 3.71
C ARG A 447 -20.05 3.04 4.11
N ASN A 448 -18.76 3.32 4.11
CA ASN A 448 -18.25 4.66 4.33
C ASN A 448 -18.55 5.55 3.12
N ASN A 449 -18.79 6.85 3.34
CA ASN A 449 -19.14 7.79 2.27
C ASN A 449 -17.96 8.73 1.96
N ALA A 450 -16.75 8.38 2.39
CA ALA A 450 -15.53 9.17 2.32
C ALA A 450 -15.60 10.59 2.94
N ASP A 451 -16.67 10.90 3.69
CA ASP A 451 -16.96 12.21 4.31
C ASP A 451 -17.15 12.14 5.84
N GLY A 452 -16.74 11.02 6.45
CA GLY A 452 -16.88 10.74 7.87
C GLY A 452 -18.28 10.27 8.28
N THR A 453 -19.15 9.95 7.31
CA THR A 453 -20.45 9.33 7.54
C THR A 453 -20.59 7.97 6.89
N PHE A 454 -21.51 7.16 7.41
CA PHE A 454 -21.79 5.82 6.92
C PHE A 454 -23.23 5.66 6.41
N LEU A 455 -23.40 4.74 5.47
CA LEU A 455 -24.69 4.31 4.93
C LEU A 455 -24.84 2.79 5.06
N GLU A 456 -25.91 2.33 5.72
CA GLU A 456 -26.17 0.90 5.86
C GLU A 456 -26.64 0.28 4.52
N GLN A 457 -25.95 -0.76 4.05
CA GLN A 457 -26.06 -1.33 2.71
C GLN A 457 -26.15 -2.87 2.68
N ALA A 458 -26.26 -3.56 3.82
CA ALA A 458 -26.13 -5.03 3.84
C ALA A 458 -27.07 -5.74 2.86
N GLN A 459 -28.29 -5.22 2.69
CA GLN A 459 -29.27 -5.81 1.78
C GLN A 459 -28.86 -5.63 0.31
N LYS A 460 -28.38 -4.44 -0.04
CA LYS A 460 -27.93 -4.12 -1.40
C LYS A 460 -26.65 -4.88 -1.75
N ALA A 461 -25.75 -5.01 -0.79
CA ALA A 461 -24.50 -5.75 -0.94
C ALA A 461 -24.70 -7.28 -0.91
N GLY A 462 -25.85 -7.80 -0.46
CA GLY A 462 -26.15 -9.24 -0.46
C GLY A 462 -25.70 -9.99 0.79
N ILE A 463 -25.39 -9.30 1.89
CA ILE A 463 -24.72 -9.85 3.09
C ILE A 463 -25.59 -9.86 4.36
N THR A 464 -26.82 -9.33 4.31
CA THR A 464 -27.73 -9.26 5.47
C THR A 464 -27.93 -10.61 6.19
N GLY A 465 -27.95 -11.71 5.43
CA GLY A 465 -28.21 -13.05 5.96
C GLY A 465 -29.65 -13.29 6.40
N GLU A 466 -29.92 -14.49 6.92
CA GLU A 466 -31.21 -14.88 7.51
C GLU A 466 -31.28 -14.47 9.01
N LYS A 467 -32.32 -14.92 9.75
CA LYS A 467 -32.40 -14.77 11.22
C LYS A 467 -31.45 -15.74 11.94
N ILE A 468 -30.15 -15.60 11.69
CA ILE A 468 -29.05 -16.40 12.23
C ILE A 468 -28.28 -15.55 13.24
N ASN A 469 -27.67 -16.19 14.24
CA ASN A 469 -26.76 -15.54 15.18
C ASN A 469 -25.33 -15.66 14.68
N SER A 470 -24.86 -14.63 13.97
CA SER A 470 -23.49 -14.52 13.48
C SER A 470 -22.59 -14.08 14.64
N ARG A 471 -21.52 -14.82 14.93
CA ARG A 471 -20.66 -14.61 16.10
C ARG A 471 -19.36 -13.89 15.78
N ASP A 472 -18.79 -14.20 14.62
CA ASP A 472 -17.45 -13.78 14.23
C ASP A 472 -17.33 -13.81 12.69
N ALA A 473 -16.28 -13.21 12.15
CA ALA A 473 -15.98 -13.23 10.72
C ALA A 473 -14.49 -12.94 10.44
N VAL A 474 -14.02 -13.33 9.26
CA VAL A 474 -12.69 -12.97 8.72
C VAL A 474 -12.81 -12.62 7.25
N PHE A 475 -11.87 -11.83 6.74
CA PHE A 475 -11.79 -11.45 5.32
C PHE A 475 -10.44 -11.83 4.71
N GLY A 476 -10.41 -11.96 3.39
CA GLY A 476 -9.20 -12.27 2.61
C GLY A 476 -9.55 -12.69 1.18
N ASP A 477 -8.57 -12.73 0.30
CA ASP A 477 -8.71 -13.26 -1.08
C ASP A 477 -8.60 -14.80 -1.02
N PHE A 478 -9.72 -15.52 -0.89
CA PHE A 478 -9.72 -16.97 -0.66
C PHE A 478 -9.67 -17.80 -1.96
N ASP A 479 -10.02 -17.21 -3.10
CA ASP A 479 -9.97 -17.88 -4.41
C ASP A 479 -8.87 -17.37 -5.33
N GLU A 480 -8.03 -16.44 -4.85
CA GLU A 480 -6.95 -15.78 -5.60
C GLU A 480 -7.47 -15.09 -6.86
N ASP A 481 -8.56 -14.34 -6.78
CA ASP A 481 -9.10 -13.52 -7.87
C ASP A 481 -8.78 -12.01 -7.73
N GLY A 482 -8.25 -11.62 -6.56
CA GLY A 482 -7.69 -10.32 -6.24
C GLY A 482 -8.63 -9.40 -5.45
N ASP A 483 -9.90 -9.77 -5.28
CA ASP A 483 -10.82 -9.05 -4.42
C ASP A 483 -10.99 -9.70 -3.03
N ILE A 484 -11.51 -8.93 -2.08
CA ILE A 484 -11.56 -9.34 -0.66
C ILE A 484 -12.90 -10.03 -0.38
N ASP A 485 -12.85 -11.34 -0.10
CA ASP A 485 -14.00 -12.14 0.31
C ASP A 485 -14.28 -12.03 1.82
N LEU A 486 -15.47 -12.48 2.24
CA LEU A 486 -15.90 -12.48 3.65
C LEU A 486 -16.41 -13.86 4.08
N PHE A 487 -15.84 -14.41 5.16
CA PHE A 487 -16.31 -15.64 5.80
C PHE A 487 -16.95 -15.35 7.16
N VAL A 488 -18.23 -15.69 7.31
CA VAL A 488 -19.05 -15.39 8.50
C VAL A 488 -19.37 -16.66 9.29
N ILE A 489 -19.11 -16.60 10.59
CA ILE A 489 -19.30 -17.70 11.55
C ILE A 489 -20.66 -17.61 12.22
N ASN A 490 -21.41 -18.71 12.16
CA ASN A 490 -22.79 -18.76 12.62
C ASN A 490 -22.99 -19.80 13.74
N GLU A 491 -23.63 -19.39 14.84
CA GLU A 491 -23.87 -20.27 15.98
C GLU A 491 -25.06 -21.20 15.77
N ASN A 492 -26.17 -20.70 15.23
CA ASN A 492 -27.43 -21.45 15.10
C ASN A 492 -27.81 -21.80 13.65
N GLY A 493 -26.86 -21.67 12.71
CA GLY A 493 -27.01 -21.98 11.29
C GLY A 493 -25.67 -22.33 10.65
N SER A 494 -25.68 -22.64 9.35
CA SER A 494 -24.44 -22.88 8.59
C SER A 494 -23.59 -21.62 8.56
N ASN A 495 -22.27 -21.76 8.66
CA ASN A 495 -21.33 -20.69 8.32
C ASN A 495 -21.53 -20.26 6.85
N SER A 496 -21.13 -19.05 6.50
CA SER A 496 -21.34 -18.48 5.17
C SER A 496 -20.07 -17.91 4.57
N LEU A 497 -19.72 -18.31 3.34
CA LEU A 497 -18.66 -17.68 2.55
C LEU A 497 -19.30 -16.80 1.47
N PHE A 498 -18.89 -15.54 1.44
CA PHE A 498 -19.30 -14.55 0.46
C PHE A 498 -18.09 -14.20 -0.40
N SER A 499 -18.19 -14.49 -1.70
CA SER A 499 -17.19 -14.05 -2.68
C SER A 499 -17.52 -12.64 -3.14
N ASN A 500 -16.53 -11.77 -3.17
CA ASN A 500 -16.70 -10.40 -3.63
C ASN A 500 -16.86 -10.40 -5.15
N GLN A 501 -17.73 -9.54 -5.65
CA GLN A 501 -18.03 -9.42 -7.08
C GLN A 501 -17.71 -8.01 -7.57
N ARG A 502 -16.97 -7.25 -6.74
CA ARG A 502 -16.58 -5.85 -6.89
C ARG A 502 -17.78 -4.91 -6.89
N GLN A 503 -17.52 -3.59 -6.96
CA GLN A 503 -18.55 -2.55 -7.01
C GLN A 503 -19.59 -2.64 -5.86
N GLY A 504 -19.16 -3.15 -4.71
CA GLY A 504 -19.96 -3.31 -3.49
C GLY A 504 -21.02 -4.42 -3.53
N TYR A 505 -20.82 -5.47 -4.33
CA TYR A 505 -21.70 -6.65 -4.35
C TYR A 505 -20.97 -7.91 -3.87
N MET A 506 -21.63 -8.68 -3.02
CA MET A 506 -21.14 -9.94 -2.49
C MET A 506 -22.09 -11.09 -2.88
N ARG A 507 -21.52 -12.25 -3.22
CA ARG A 507 -22.28 -13.44 -3.59
C ARG A 507 -22.01 -14.57 -2.60
N ASN A 508 -23.08 -15.10 -1.99
CA ASN A 508 -22.94 -16.27 -1.13
C ASN A 508 -22.60 -17.52 -1.97
N ILE A 509 -21.42 -18.09 -1.76
CA ILE A 509 -20.90 -19.28 -2.46
C ILE A 509 -20.74 -20.49 -1.53
N THR A 510 -21.35 -20.45 -0.35
CA THR A 510 -21.20 -21.48 0.70
C THR A 510 -21.44 -22.89 0.18
N ASP A 511 -22.47 -23.10 -0.63
CA ASP A 511 -22.87 -24.42 -1.13
C ASP A 511 -21.81 -25.09 -2.03
N ILE A 512 -20.93 -24.31 -2.65
CA ILE A 512 -19.84 -24.83 -3.51
C ILE A 512 -18.46 -24.72 -2.85
N SER A 513 -18.33 -23.99 -1.74
CA SER A 513 -17.05 -23.74 -1.05
C SER A 513 -16.51 -24.92 -0.23
N GLY A 514 -17.35 -25.89 0.16
CA GLY A 514 -16.98 -26.93 1.13
C GLY A 514 -17.07 -26.50 2.61
N LEU A 515 -17.44 -25.25 2.91
CA LEU A 515 -17.52 -24.69 4.26
C LEU A 515 -18.90 -24.80 4.93
N LYS A 516 -19.86 -25.46 4.27
CA LYS A 516 -21.21 -25.68 4.82
C LYS A 516 -21.14 -26.44 6.14
N SER A 517 -21.84 -25.94 7.17
CA SER A 517 -21.82 -26.50 8.52
C SER A 517 -23.23 -26.68 9.11
N GLU A 518 -23.35 -27.49 10.17
CA GLU A 518 -24.62 -27.75 10.87
C GLU A 518 -24.90 -26.75 12.02
N GLY A 519 -24.08 -25.69 12.12
CA GLY A 519 -24.08 -24.72 13.22
C GLY A 519 -23.36 -25.17 14.49
N GLY A 520 -23.21 -24.23 15.42
CA GLY A 520 -22.49 -24.36 16.68
C GLY A 520 -21.08 -23.75 16.64
N SER A 521 -20.74 -23.06 15.57
CA SER A 521 -19.47 -22.34 15.42
C SER A 521 -19.48 -21.03 16.20
N VAL A 522 -18.33 -20.56 16.67
CA VAL A 522 -18.24 -19.32 17.47
C VAL A 522 -17.15 -18.35 17.07
N ALA A 523 -16.00 -18.84 16.63
CA ALA A 523 -14.87 -18.01 16.25
C ALA A 523 -14.10 -18.66 15.10
N VAL A 524 -13.29 -17.88 14.40
CA VAL A 524 -12.42 -18.35 13.32
C VAL A 524 -11.08 -17.63 13.31
N ALA A 525 -10.01 -18.41 13.16
CA ALA A 525 -8.68 -17.88 12.83
C ALA A 525 -8.40 -18.08 11.34
N CYS A 526 -7.79 -17.09 10.69
CA CYS A 526 -7.39 -17.12 9.29
C CYS A 526 -5.85 -17.03 9.18
N GLY A 527 -5.22 -17.86 8.35
CA GLY A 527 -3.77 -17.86 8.18
C GLY A 527 -3.29 -18.90 7.18
N ASP A 528 -2.17 -18.65 6.49
CA ASP A 528 -1.49 -19.61 5.62
C ASP A 528 -0.56 -20.49 6.47
N TYR A 529 -1.11 -21.50 7.14
CA TYR A 529 -0.34 -22.31 8.10
C TYR A 529 0.59 -23.31 7.41
N ASP A 530 0.36 -23.68 6.15
CA ASP A 530 1.23 -24.59 5.40
C ASP A 530 2.11 -23.89 4.34
N ASN A 531 2.15 -22.56 4.37
CA ASN A 531 2.99 -21.67 3.55
C ASN A 531 2.81 -21.95 2.04
N ASP A 532 1.58 -22.20 1.63
CA ASP A 532 1.24 -22.57 0.25
C ASP A 532 0.70 -21.39 -0.58
N GLY A 533 0.53 -20.25 0.08
CA GLY A 533 0.13 -18.98 -0.49
C GLY A 533 -1.37 -18.72 -0.46
N TYR A 534 -2.17 -19.64 0.10
CA TYR A 534 -3.62 -19.52 0.18
C TYR A 534 -4.07 -19.52 1.65
N PRO A 535 -4.84 -18.51 2.11
CA PRO A 535 -5.29 -18.49 3.50
C PRO A 535 -6.21 -19.67 3.83
N ASP A 536 -5.94 -20.30 4.98
CA ASP A 536 -6.70 -21.40 5.56
C ASP A 536 -7.55 -20.93 6.76
N LEU A 537 -8.47 -21.77 7.22
CA LEU A 537 -9.46 -21.40 8.23
C LEU A 537 -9.50 -22.41 9.39
N PHE A 538 -9.32 -21.94 10.63
CA PHE A 538 -9.54 -22.74 11.83
C PHE A 538 -10.82 -22.31 12.54
N VAL A 539 -11.87 -23.11 12.44
CA VAL A 539 -13.22 -22.82 12.98
C VAL A 539 -13.40 -23.49 14.34
N LEU A 540 -13.76 -22.68 15.34
CA LEU A 540 -14.05 -23.13 16.70
C LEU A 540 -15.54 -23.36 16.93
N SER A 541 -15.87 -24.31 17.81
CA SER A 541 -17.25 -24.64 18.19
C SER A 541 -17.44 -24.65 19.71
N LEU A 542 -18.63 -24.25 20.16
CA LEU A 542 -19.03 -24.41 21.57
C LEU A 542 -19.27 -25.87 21.96
N LYS A 543 -19.49 -26.76 20.98
CA LYS A 543 -19.65 -28.19 21.21
C LYS A 543 -18.25 -28.81 21.26
N PRO A 544 -17.78 -29.30 22.43
CA PRO A 544 -16.46 -29.90 22.53
C PRO A 544 -16.27 -31.02 21.50
N GLY A 545 -15.09 -31.05 20.87
CA GLY A 545 -14.74 -32.03 19.83
C GLY A 545 -15.18 -31.68 18.41
N ASN A 546 -15.88 -30.56 18.19
CA ASN A 546 -16.36 -30.15 16.86
C ASN A 546 -15.51 -29.04 16.20
N HIS A 547 -14.34 -28.70 16.74
CA HIS A 547 -13.37 -27.78 16.10
C HIS A 547 -12.90 -28.34 14.76
N THR A 548 -12.66 -27.49 13.76
CA THR A 548 -12.26 -27.93 12.42
C THR A 548 -11.22 -27.00 11.81
N LEU A 549 -10.12 -27.56 11.31
CA LEU A 549 -9.16 -26.88 10.44
C LEU A 549 -9.52 -27.21 9.00
N TYR A 550 -9.77 -26.17 8.21
CA TYR A 550 -10.06 -26.24 6.78
C TYR A 550 -8.84 -25.77 6.01
N ARG A 551 -8.37 -26.62 5.10
CA ARG A 551 -7.31 -26.29 4.16
C ARG A 551 -7.90 -25.78 2.84
N ASN A 552 -7.36 -24.69 2.32
CA ASN A 552 -7.72 -24.15 1.02
C ASN A 552 -7.16 -25.05 -0.10
N MET A 553 -7.99 -25.37 -1.08
CA MET A 553 -7.67 -26.26 -2.18
C MET A 553 -7.19 -25.51 -3.44
N ARG A 554 -6.88 -24.22 -3.29
CA ARG A 554 -6.28 -23.33 -4.32
C ARG A 554 -7.21 -22.98 -5.47
N ASN A 555 -8.51 -23.08 -5.24
CA ASN A 555 -9.56 -22.86 -6.22
C ASN A 555 -10.83 -22.29 -5.57
N GLY A 556 -10.69 -21.63 -4.41
CA GLY A 556 -11.82 -21.11 -3.63
C GLY A 556 -12.63 -22.17 -2.86
N THR A 557 -12.20 -23.43 -2.85
CA THR A 557 -12.85 -24.50 -2.08
C THR A 557 -11.98 -24.99 -0.92
N PHE A 558 -12.61 -25.56 0.10
CA PHE A 558 -11.98 -25.93 1.35
C PHE A 558 -12.28 -27.38 1.73
N GLU A 559 -11.29 -28.06 2.30
CA GLU A 559 -11.42 -29.41 2.82
C GLU A 559 -10.94 -29.51 4.27
N LYS A 560 -11.56 -30.38 5.07
CA LYS A 560 -11.12 -30.62 6.45
C LYS A 560 -9.75 -31.28 6.47
N ASP A 561 -8.81 -30.72 7.22
CA ASP A 561 -7.48 -31.31 7.35
C ASP A 561 -7.49 -32.51 8.32
N SER A 562 -7.68 -33.70 7.75
CA SER A 562 -7.65 -34.97 8.49
C SER A 562 -6.27 -35.39 9.02
N ARG A 563 -5.19 -34.66 8.66
CA ARG A 563 -3.83 -34.94 9.14
C ARG A 563 -3.66 -34.54 10.62
N GLN A 564 -4.47 -33.61 11.13
CA GLN A 564 -4.34 -32.98 12.46
C GLN A 564 -4.81 -33.83 13.64
N LYS A 565 -4.39 -35.10 13.70
CA LYS A 565 -4.84 -36.05 14.74
C LYS A 565 -4.40 -35.62 16.15
N VAL A 566 -3.18 -35.10 16.30
CA VAL A 566 -2.63 -34.69 17.59
C VAL A 566 -3.38 -33.47 18.13
N LEU A 567 -3.50 -32.41 17.32
CA LEU A 567 -4.28 -31.21 17.63
C LEU A 567 -5.66 -31.55 18.19
N PHE A 568 -6.50 -32.25 17.41
CA PHE A 568 -7.88 -32.54 17.81
C PHE A 568 -7.99 -33.50 19.00
N SER A 569 -7.03 -34.42 19.18
CA SER A 569 -7.02 -35.31 20.35
C SER A 569 -6.75 -34.58 21.67
N LYS A 570 -6.07 -33.43 21.62
CA LYS A 570 -5.72 -32.63 22.81
C LYS A 570 -6.81 -31.66 23.22
N ILE A 571 -7.58 -31.17 22.26
CA ILE A 571 -8.66 -30.20 22.48
C ILE A 571 -10.07 -30.83 22.43
N THR A 572 -10.18 -32.15 22.53
CA THR A 572 -11.49 -32.84 22.44
C THR A 572 -12.47 -32.38 23.53
N ASP A 573 -11.98 -32.12 24.75
CA ASP A 573 -12.79 -31.65 25.88
C ASP A 573 -12.75 -30.12 26.08
N LEU A 574 -12.31 -29.38 25.06
CA LEU A 574 -12.19 -27.92 25.11
C LEU A 574 -13.51 -27.27 24.67
N THR A 575 -13.97 -26.27 25.41
CA THR A 575 -14.88 -25.25 24.89
C THR A 575 -14.01 -24.05 24.54
N ALA A 576 -13.68 -23.90 23.26
CA ALA A 576 -12.84 -22.81 22.78
C ALA A 576 -13.67 -21.56 22.47
N TYR A 577 -13.12 -20.40 22.77
CA TYR A 577 -13.75 -19.10 22.53
C TYR A 577 -13.03 -18.33 21.43
N ASP A 578 -11.70 -18.47 21.36
CA ASP A 578 -10.87 -17.75 20.39
C ASP A 578 -9.59 -18.53 20.05
N ALA A 579 -9.00 -18.27 18.89
CA ALA A 579 -7.73 -18.83 18.45
C ALA A 579 -6.99 -17.85 17.54
N SER A 580 -5.66 -17.95 17.53
CA SER A 580 -4.81 -17.11 16.66
C SER A 580 -3.67 -17.95 16.07
N PHE A 581 -3.40 -17.71 14.78
CA PHE A 581 -2.20 -18.17 14.12
C PHE A 581 -1.04 -17.20 14.43
N ILE A 582 0.04 -17.71 15.03
CA ILE A 582 1.17 -16.89 15.49
C ILE A 582 2.49 -17.55 15.11
N ASP A 583 3.53 -16.80 14.74
CA ASP A 583 4.89 -17.35 14.57
C ASP A 583 5.68 -17.04 15.84
N PHE A 584 5.51 -17.84 16.90
CA PHE A 584 6.02 -17.46 18.24
C PHE A 584 7.53 -17.68 18.39
N ASN A 585 8.15 -18.44 17.49
CA ASN A 585 9.58 -18.76 17.53
C ASN A 585 10.36 -18.12 16.37
N ASN A 586 9.69 -17.26 15.58
CA ASN A 586 10.19 -16.59 14.39
C ASN A 586 10.81 -17.56 13.37
N ASP A 587 10.31 -18.79 13.25
CA ASP A 587 10.85 -19.79 12.32
C ASP A 587 10.30 -19.66 10.89
N GLY A 588 9.26 -18.85 10.71
CA GLY A 588 8.59 -18.58 9.44
C GLY A 588 7.36 -19.45 9.18
N TYR A 589 6.92 -20.25 10.14
CA TYR A 589 5.70 -21.05 10.05
C TYR A 589 4.70 -20.64 11.12
N GLN A 590 3.44 -20.49 10.73
CA GLN A 590 2.41 -20.12 11.69
C GLN A 590 2.05 -21.31 12.59
N ASP A 591 2.26 -21.11 13.88
CA ASP A 591 1.81 -21.93 15.00
C ASP A 591 0.37 -21.58 15.39
N LEU A 592 -0.20 -22.33 16.32
CA LEU A 592 -1.60 -22.14 16.73
C LEU A 592 -1.74 -22.00 18.25
N PHE A 593 -2.24 -20.85 18.69
CA PHE A 593 -2.66 -20.63 20.07
C PHE A 593 -4.18 -20.68 20.18
N ILE A 594 -4.72 -21.37 21.19
CA ILE A 594 -6.16 -21.54 21.40
C ILE A 594 -6.52 -21.16 22.83
N ALA A 595 -7.53 -20.31 22.98
CA ALA A 595 -8.07 -19.88 24.25
C ALA A 595 -9.50 -20.41 24.46
N GLY A 596 -9.76 -20.92 25.67
CA GLY A 596 -11.05 -21.45 26.06
C GLY A 596 -11.12 -21.85 27.52
N GLU A 597 -12.05 -22.74 27.82
CA GLU A 597 -12.18 -23.39 29.12
C GLU A 597 -12.34 -24.90 28.97
N SER A 598 -11.73 -25.65 29.87
CA SER A 598 -11.90 -27.10 29.91
C SER A 598 -13.33 -27.45 30.33
N ALA A 599 -13.99 -28.33 29.57
CA ALA A 599 -15.25 -28.93 30.00
C ALA A 599 -15.08 -29.79 31.27
N VAL A 600 -13.85 -30.20 31.58
CA VAL A 600 -13.48 -30.91 32.80
C VAL A 600 -13.03 -29.90 33.86
N LYS A 601 -13.69 -29.92 35.02
CA LYS A 601 -13.39 -29.00 36.12
C LYS A 601 -11.91 -29.04 36.52
N GLY A 602 -11.23 -27.90 36.43
CA GLY A 602 -9.82 -27.75 36.77
C GLY A 602 -8.84 -28.24 35.70
N GLY A 603 -9.33 -28.65 34.53
CA GLY A 603 -8.54 -28.97 33.35
C GLY A 603 -7.92 -27.74 32.69
N LYS A 604 -7.18 -27.98 31.61
CA LYS A 604 -6.48 -26.96 30.83
C LYS A 604 -7.40 -26.40 29.74
N GLY A 605 -7.52 -25.08 29.67
CA GLY A 605 -8.35 -24.35 28.70
C GLY A 605 -7.55 -23.52 27.69
N ILE A 606 -6.22 -23.44 27.82
CA ILE A 606 -5.35 -22.79 26.83
C ILE A 606 -4.36 -23.79 26.25
N PHE A 607 -4.09 -23.70 24.95
CA PHE A 607 -3.19 -24.61 24.26
C PHE A 607 -2.29 -23.85 23.28
N LEU A 608 -1.05 -24.34 23.13
CA LEU A 608 -0.08 -23.86 22.16
C LEU A 608 0.40 -25.05 21.34
N PHE A 609 0.34 -24.92 20.02
CA PHE A 609 0.73 -25.96 19.07
C PHE A 609 1.81 -25.46 18.13
N LEU A 610 2.94 -26.17 18.11
CA LEU A 610 4.06 -25.89 17.20
C LEU A 610 3.85 -26.61 15.87
N ASN A 611 3.97 -25.86 14.77
CA ASN A 611 3.96 -26.33 13.40
C ASN A 611 5.33 -26.93 13.03
N ASP A 612 5.35 -28.11 12.41
CA ASP A 612 6.59 -28.79 12.02
C ASP A 612 7.20 -28.30 10.69
N GLY A 613 6.67 -27.20 10.14
CA GLY A 613 7.02 -26.65 8.84
C GLY A 613 6.40 -27.39 7.65
N LYS A 614 5.54 -28.38 7.91
CA LYS A 614 4.74 -29.11 6.90
C LYS A 614 3.25 -28.98 7.15
N GLY A 615 2.87 -28.05 8.03
CA GLY A 615 1.52 -27.83 8.48
C GLY A 615 1.03 -28.88 9.48
N ILE A 616 1.89 -29.65 10.16
CA ILE A 616 1.44 -30.61 11.19
C ILE A 616 1.71 -30.06 12.58
N PHE A 617 0.65 -29.97 13.38
CA PHE A 617 0.71 -29.40 14.72
C PHE A 617 1.09 -30.42 15.81
N SER A 618 2.01 -30.02 16.67
CA SER A 618 2.45 -30.76 17.87
C SER A 618 2.14 -29.96 19.14
N ASP A 619 1.67 -30.63 20.20
CA ASP A 619 1.31 -29.97 21.46
C ASP A 619 2.57 -29.60 22.26
N VAL A 620 2.81 -28.29 22.41
CA VAL A 620 3.91 -27.71 23.20
C VAL A 620 3.36 -26.84 24.34
N SER A 621 2.14 -27.14 24.79
CA SER A 621 1.45 -26.30 25.76
C SER A 621 2.12 -26.30 27.14
N ASP A 622 3.11 -27.16 27.41
CA ASP A 622 3.95 -27.15 28.61
C ASP A 622 4.89 -25.92 28.68
N ARG A 623 5.05 -25.21 27.57
CA ARG A 623 5.74 -23.91 27.50
C ARG A 623 4.91 -22.74 28.03
N LEU A 624 3.60 -22.93 28.21
CA LEU A 624 2.70 -21.93 28.77
C LEU A 624 2.77 -21.91 30.32
N PRO A 625 2.52 -20.75 30.96
CA PRO A 625 2.53 -20.65 32.41
C PRO A 625 1.38 -21.46 33.04
N GLY A 626 1.70 -22.29 34.04
CA GLY A 626 0.75 -23.24 34.64
C GLY A 626 -0.33 -22.64 35.54
N ASP A 627 -0.19 -21.37 35.91
CA ASP A 627 -1.15 -20.58 36.68
C ASP A 627 -2.28 -20.00 35.82
N VAL A 628 -2.10 -19.91 34.49
CA VAL A 628 -3.13 -19.47 33.54
C VAL A 628 -3.81 -20.70 32.94
N LYS A 629 -5.11 -20.88 33.22
CA LYS A 629 -5.83 -22.11 32.88
C LYS A 629 -6.97 -21.95 31.89
N SER A 630 -7.36 -20.72 31.59
CA SER A 630 -8.48 -20.41 30.70
C SER A 630 -8.31 -19.02 30.11
N GLY A 631 -8.93 -18.79 28.96
CA GLY A 631 -9.02 -17.49 28.31
C GLY A 631 -10.26 -17.41 27.43
N HIS A 632 -10.63 -16.20 27.03
CA HIS A 632 -11.81 -15.92 26.21
C HIS A 632 -11.46 -15.21 24.90
N ASP A 633 -10.49 -14.32 24.93
CA ASP A 633 -10.17 -13.37 23.86
C ASP A 633 -8.65 -13.21 23.77
N ILE A 634 -8.09 -13.15 22.56
CA ILE A 634 -6.65 -13.12 22.30
C ILE A 634 -6.29 -11.85 21.55
N ALA A 635 -5.27 -11.14 22.02
CA ALA A 635 -4.54 -10.15 21.23
C ALA A 635 -3.06 -10.50 21.19
N VAL A 636 -2.44 -10.37 20.00
CA VAL A 636 -1.04 -10.72 19.76
C VAL A 636 -0.28 -9.43 19.45
N MET A 637 0.83 -9.20 20.15
CA MET A 637 1.65 -8.00 19.99
C MET A 637 3.08 -8.30 20.45
N ASP A 638 4.08 -7.61 19.91
CA ASP A 638 5.40 -7.47 20.55
C ASP A 638 5.29 -6.32 21.54
N TYR A 639 5.02 -6.59 22.82
CA TYR A 639 4.62 -5.52 23.77
C TYR A 639 5.82 -4.68 24.26
N ASN A 640 7.05 -5.18 24.06
CA ASN A 640 8.29 -4.57 24.54
C ASN A 640 9.34 -4.36 23.45
N ASP A 641 8.95 -4.44 22.18
CA ASP A 641 9.79 -4.26 20.99
C ASP A 641 11.06 -5.11 21.00
N ASP A 642 10.98 -6.34 21.51
CA ASP A 642 12.14 -7.24 21.59
C ASP A 642 12.23 -8.23 20.41
N GLY A 643 11.25 -8.18 19.51
CA GLY A 643 11.24 -8.90 18.26
C GLY A 643 10.56 -10.26 18.30
N ASP A 644 9.93 -10.65 19.40
CA ASP A 644 9.03 -11.79 19.44
C ASP A 644 7.59 -11.44 19.82
N LEU A 645 6.67 -12.30 19.38
CA LEU A 645 5.23 -12.07 19.59
C LEU A 645 4.80 -12.59 20.95
N ASP A 646 4.21 -11.71 21.75
CA ASP A 646 3.58 -11.96 23.03
C ASP A 646 2.06 -12.11 22.91
N ILE A 647 1.44 -12.60 23.99
CA ILE A 647 0.00 -12.85 24.03
C ILE A 647 -0.64 -12.09 25.18
N ILE A 648 -1.57 -11.20 24.85
CA ILE A 648 -2.56 -10.67 25.79
C ILE A 648 -3.80 -11.57 25.75
N LEU A 649 -4.22 -12.03 26.93
CA LEU A 649 -5.33 -12.96 27.08
C LEU A 649 -6.42 -12.36 27.98
N GLY A 650 -7.61 -12.15 27.41
CA GLY A 650 -8.82 -11.85 28.16
C GLY A 650 -9.30 -13.07 28.94
N GLY A 651 -9.55 -12.92 30.24
CA GLY A 651 -10.04 -13.97 31.13
C GLY A 651 -11.56 -14.17 31.06
N VAL A 652 -12.02 -15.32 31.53
CA VAL A 652 -13.45 -15.71 31.58
C VAL A 652 -14.19 -15.18 32.81
N ALA A 653 -13.49 -14.53 33.75
CA ALA A 653 -14.04 -13.98 34.98
C ALA A 653 -13.52 -12.56 35.29
N GLY A 654 -13.24 -11.78 34.25
CA GLY A 654 -12.82 -10.38 34.36
C GLY A 654 -11.31 -10.16 34.47
N GLU A 655 -10.49 -11.20 34.37
CA GLU A 655 -9.02 -11.10 34.40
C GLU A 655 -8.42 -10.70 33.04
N VAL A 656 -7.20 -10.16 33.07
CA VAL A 656 -6.34 -10.03 31.89
C VAL A 656 -4.98 -10.64 32.21
N TYR A 657 -4.39 -11.33 31.25
CA TYR A 657 -3.04 -11.90 31.38
C TYR A 657 -2.15 -11.42 30.24
N LEU A 658 -0.90 -11.08 30.56
CA LEU A 658 0.18 -10.96 29.57
C LEU A 658 1.09 -12.17 29.69
N LEU A 659 1.16 -12.96 28.62
CA LEU A 659 2.08 -14.07 28.46
C LEU A 659 3.24 -13.58 27.60
N ARG A 660 4.34 -13.19 28.24
CA ARG A 660 5.55 -12.76 27.55
C ARG A 660 6.26 -13.95 26.94
N ASN A 661 6.68 -13.83 25.70
CA ASN A 661 7.49 -14.79 24.99
C ASN A 661 8.97 -14.61 25.37
N ASP A 662 9.56 -15.60 26.04
CA ASP A 662 10.98 -15.55 26.39
C ASP A 662 11.77 -16.39 25.38
N GLY A 663 12.33 -15.73 24.36
CA GLY A 663 13.34 -16.29 23.45
C GLY A 663 12.84 -16.63 22.04
N GLY A 664 11.66 -16.17 21.64
CA GLY A 664 11.20 -16.25 20.25
C GLY A 664 12.13 -15.49 19.31
N ASN A 665 12.71 -14.37 19.77
CA ASN A 665 13.69 -13.54 19.06
C ASN A 665 15.08 -14.19 18.90
N THR A 666 15.17 -15.50 19.13
CA THR A 666 16.30 -16.32 18.68
C THR A 666 16.24 -16.61 17.18
N GLY A 667 15.03 -16.64 16.60
CA GLY A 667 14.81 -16.50 15.16
C GLY A 667 14.81 -15.02 14.76
N HIS A 668 15.31 -14.72 13.56
CA HIS A 668 15.23 -13.39 13.00
C HIS A 668 13.81 -13.11 12.50
N PHE A 669 13.45 -11.84 12.43
CA PHE A 669 12.14 -11.39 12.02
C PHE A 669 12.25 -10.12 11.15
N ILE A 670 11.12 -9.73 10.58
CA ILE A 670 10.90 -8.47 9.89
C ILE A 670 9.60 -7.87 10.43
N ASN A 671 9.67 -6.63 10.90
CA ASN A 671 8.51 -5.82 11.24
C ASN A 671 8.31 -4.76 10.15
N MET A 672 7.08 -4.61 9.68
CA MET A 672 6.75 -3.61 8.67
C MET A 672 5.38 -2.98 8.91
N LYS A 673 5.24 -1.74 8.47
CA LYS A 673 3.96 -1.00 8.40
C LYS A 673 3.69 -0.65 6.94
N LEU A 674 2.43 -0.63 6.52
CA LEU A 674 2.04 -0.06 5.24
C LEU A 674 1.58 1.39 5.44
N VAL A 675 1.91 2.27 4.49
CA VAL A 675 1.53 3.70 4.52
C VAL A 675 0.89 4.08 3.18
N GLY A 676 -0.44 4.08 3.13
CA GLY A 676 -1.25 4.59 2.03
C GLY A 676 -1.14 6.11 1.89
N LEU A 677 -1.27 6.61 0.65
CA LEU A 677 -1.15 8.05 0.38
C LEU A 677 -2.50 8.75 0.54
N ARG A 678 -2.63 9.64 1.52
CA ARG A 678 -3.90 10.31 1.85
C ARG A 678 -4.31 11.45 0.93
N THR A 679 -3.33 12.28 0.54
CA THR A 679 -3.56 13.49 -0.28
C THR A 679 -3.03 13.26 -1.69
N GLY A 680 -3.82 13.65 -2.69
CA GLY A 680 -3.49 13.47 -4.10
C GLY A 680 -3.40 12.01 -4.55
N SER A 681 -3.89 11.05 -3.76
CA SER A 681 -4.06 9.63 -4.13
C SER A 681 -5.38 9.10 -3.54
N ALA A 682 -5.39 8.77 -2.25
CA ALA A 682 -6.51 8.21 -1.48
C ALA A 682 -7.17 6.99 -2.12
N LYS A 683 -6.36 6.13 -2.76
CA LYS A 683 -6.82 4.90 -3.44
C LYS A 683 -6.80 3.67 -2.53
N ASN A 684 -6.15 3.78 -1.39
CA ASN A 684 -6.06 2.75 -0.37
C ASN A 684 -6.27 3.42 0.99
N ASN A 685 -6.73 2.64 1.97
CA ASN A 685 -6.72 3.08 3.36
C ASN A 685 -5.27 3.22 3.88
N PHE A 686 -5.05 4.11 4.85
CA PHE A 686 -3.72 4.53 5.30
C PHE A 686 -2.84 3.38 5.77
N PHE A 687 -3.43 2.36 6.42
CA PHE A 687 -2.69 1.22 6.95
C PHE A 687 -2.67 0.00 6.02
N GLY A 688 -3.25 0.11 4.81
CA GLY A 688 -3.32 -0.97 3.84
C GLY A 688 -4.08 -2.20 4.33
N ILE A 689 -5.04 -2.05 5.25
CA ILE A 689 -5.91 -3.13 5.75
C ILE A 689 -6.64 -3.77 4.56
N GLY A 690 -6.57 -5.09 4.43
CA GLY A 690 -7.05 -5.85 3.27
C GLY A 690 -6.01 -6.14 2.20
N ALA A 691 -4.85 -5.46 2.23
CA ALA A 691 -3.76 -5.76 1.30
C ALA A 691 -3.18 -7.16 1.56
N LYS A 692 -2.57 -7.74 0.52
CA LYS A 692 -1.83 -9.00 0.61
C LYS A 692 -0.33 -8.73 0.59
N VAL A 693 0.39 -9.30 1.54
CA VAL A 693 1.86 -9.21 1.62
C VAL A 693 2.45 -10.60 1.44
N GLU A 694 3.24 -10.79 0.39
CA GLU A 694 4.02 -12.00 0.12
C GLU A 694 5.51 -11.71 0.39
N LEU A 695 6.19 -12.60 1.11
CA LEU A 695 7.59 -12.45 1.51
C LEU A 695 8.41 -13.66 1.09
N ARG A 696 9.64 -13.41 0.62
CA ARG A 696 10.67 -14.43 0.47
C ARG A 696 11.95 -14.10 1.22
N ALA A 697 12.48 -15.11 1.89
CA ALA A 697 13.83 -15.14 2.41
C ALA A 697 14.44 -16.50 2.09
N GLY A 698 15.38 -16.57 1.13
CA GLY A 698 15.93 -17.82 0.65
C GLY A 698 14.85 -18.80 0.16
N ASP A 699 14.78 -19.96 0.80
CA ASP A 699 13.80 -21.03 0.56
C ASP A 699 12.48 -20.87 1.34
N LEU A 700 12.37 -19.88 2.24
CA LEU A 700 11.13 -19.58 2.96
C LEU A 700 10.25 -18.65 2.12
N TYR A 701 8.98 -19.00 2.01
CA TYR A 701 7.91 -18.19 1.45
C TYR A 701 6.80 -18.08 2.50
N GLN A 702 6.21 -16.89 2.63
CA GLN A 702 5.07 -16.61 3.51
C GLN A 702 4.13 -15.63 2.82
N THR A 703 2.84 -15.69 3.15
CA THR A 703 1.86 -14.66 2.80
C THR A 703 1.02 -14.27 4.02
N LYS A 704 0.56 -13.01 4.05
CA LYS A 704 -0.41 -12.52 5.03
C LYS A 704 -1.40 -11.58 4.36
N VAL A 705 -2.65 -11.63 4.82
CA VAL A 705 -3.62 -10.53 4.63
C VAL A 705 -3.40 -9.54 5.76
N VAL A 706 -3.33 -8.25 5.44
CA VAL A 706 -3.13 -7.19 6.44
C VAL A 706 -4.43 -6.93 7.17
N THR A 707 -4.47 -7.27 8.45
CA THR A 707 -5.61 -6.99 9.35
C THR A 707 -5.32 -5.88 10.35
N ASP A 708 -4.03 -5.55 10.52
CA ASP A 708 -3.54 -4.60 11.51
C ASP A 708 -2.37 -3.78 10.94
N PRO A 709 -2.11 -2.56 11.44
CA PRO A 709 -1.02 -1.71 10.98
C PRO A 709 0.39 -2.31 11.11
N ASN A 710 0.59 -3.17 12.12
CA ASN A 710 1.89 -3.80 12.41
C ASN A 710 1.93 -5.22 11.86
N ILE A 711 2.82 -5.47 10.91
CA ILE A 711 2.94 -6.77 10.23
C ILE A 711 4.28 -7.40 10.60
N HIS A 712 4.21 -8.58 11.20
CA HIS A 712 5.38 -9.34 11.64
C HIS A 712 5.62 -10.58 10.77
N PHE A 713 6.86 -10.86 10.38
CA PHE A 713 7.26 -12.11 9.73
C PHE A 713 8.51 -12.70 10.41
N GLY A 714 8.45 -13.93 10.91
CA GLY A 714 9.66 -14.68 11.25
C GLY A 714 10.38 -15.15 9.98
N ILE A 715 11.70 -15.10 9.96
CA ILE A 715 12.53 -15.56 8.83
C ILE A 715 13.55 -16.64 9.23
N GLY A 716 13.44 -17.13 10.47
CA GLY A 716 14.30 -18.14 11.07
C GLY A 716 15.75 -17.68 11.11
N ASN A 717 16.66 -18.51 10.58
CA ASN A 717 18.10 -18.24 10.63
C ASN A 717 18.61 -17.33 9.50
N ARG A 718 17.69 -16.75 8.71
CA ARG A 718 18.04 -15.96 7.52
C ARG A 718 18.28 -14.53 7.94
N SER A 719 19.34 -13.91 7.45
CA SER A 719 19.74 -12.58 7.92
C SER A 719 18.91 -11.42 7.36
N LYS A 720 18.11 -11.66 6.31
CA LYS A 720 17.26 -10.67 5.63
C LYS A 720 16.25 -11.34 4.69
N ALA A 721 15.23 -10.62 4.28
CA ALA A 721 14.40 -10.99 3.13
C ALA A 721 15.05 -10.60 1.79
N ASP A 722 14.71 -11.35 0.75
CA ASP A 722 15.15 -11.13 -0.62
C ASP A 722 14.17 -10.25 -1.39
N VAL A 723 12.87 -10.45 -1.16
CA VAL A 723 11.81 -9.67 -1.80
C VAL A 723 10.53 -9.69 -0.97
N ILE A 724 9.84 -8.55 -0.93
CA ILE A 724 8.46 -8.41 -0.45
C ILE A 724 7.62 -7.92 -1.63
N ARG A 725 6.45 -8.52 -1.83
CA ARG A 725 5.42 -8.05 -2.75
C ARG A 725 4.18 -7.67 -1.94
N ILE A 726 3.71 -6.45 -2.15
CA ILE A 726 2.43 -5.97 -1.62
C ILE A 726 1.47 -5.92 -2.79
N THR A 727 0.33 -6.58 -2.70
CA THR A 727 -0.83 -6.30 -3.54
C THR A 727 -1.78 -5.44 -2.71
N TRP A 728 -1.81 -4.13 -3.01
CA TRP A 728 -2.64 -3.16 -2.29
C TRP A 728 -4.14 -3.45 -2.50
N THR A 729 -5.02 -2.92 -1.65
CA THR A 729 -6.48 -3.15 -1.73
C THR A 729 -7.04 -2.72 -3.08
N ASN A 730 -6.42 -1.73 -3.71
CA ASN A 730 -6.78 -1.26 -5.03
C ASN A 730 -6.28 -2.14 -6.20
N GLY A 731 -5.69 -3.30 -5.91
CA GLY A 731 -5.19 -4.28 -6.87
C GLY A 731 -3.75 -4.10 -7.37
N VAL A 732 -3.12 -2.97 -7.06
CA VAL A 732 -1.79 -2.65 -7.61
C VAL A 732 -0.69 -3.41 -6.88
N PRO A 733 0.18 -4.14 -7.60
CA PRO A 733 1.33 -4.77 -6.99
C PRO A 733 2.53 -3.81 -6.85
N GLN A 734 3.20 -3.88 -5.71
CA GLN A 734 4.42 -3.16 -5.39
C GLN A 734 5.48 -4.15 -4.87
N ASN A 735 6.57 -4.29 -5.62
CA ASN A 735 7.68 -5.17 -5.25
C ASN A 735 8.83 -4.36 -4.63
N MET A 736 9.40 -4.86 -3.54
CA MET A 736 10.59 -4.32 -2.90
C MET A 736 11.65 -5.41 -2.80
N PHE A 737 12.82 -5.17 -3.40
CA PHE A 737 13.94 -6.11 -3.36
C PHE A 737 14.91 -5.75 -2.24
N PHE A 738 15.36 -6.76 -1.50
CA PHE A 738 16.26 -6.64 -0.34
C PHE A 738 15.77 -5.59 0.68
N PRO A 739 14.55 -5.74 1.20
CA PRO A 739 14.02 -4.86 2.24
C PRO A 739 14.93 -4.85 3.48
N GLU A 740 14.96 -3.71 4.18
CA GLU A 740 15.53 -3.62 5.53
C GLU A 740 14.57 -4.29 6.55
N THR A 741 15.06 -4.60 7.75
CA THR A 741 14.32 -5.41 8.74
C THR A 741 13.16 -4.69 9.42
N ASP A 742 13.26 -3.37 9.60
CA ASP A 742 12.23 -2.53 10.22
C ASP A 742 11.96 -1.34 9.31
N GLN A 743 10.84 -1.36 8.60
CA GLN A 743 10.52 -0.26 7.70
C GLN A 743 9.02 -0.12 7.45
N SER A 744 8.59 1.13 7.36
CA SER A 744 7.30 1.48 6.78
C SER A 744 7.41 1.51 5.26
N ILE A 745 6.58 0.74 4.57
CA ILE A 745 6.52 0.69 3.12
C ILE A 745 5.40 1.60 2.64
N ILE A 746 5.78 2.64 1.90
CA ILE A 746 4.87 3.66 1.39
C ILE A 746 4.28 3.20 0.06
N GLU A 747 2.97 3.41 -0.10
CA GLU A 747 2.28 3.27 -1.39
C GLU A 747 3.00 4.10 -2.46
N THR A 748 3.25 3.47 -3.61
CA THR A 748 3.71 4.17 -4.79
C THR A 748 2.50 4.66 -5.57
N GLN A 749 2.38 5.98 -5.76
CA GLN A 749 1.37 6.54 -6.65
C GLN A 749 1.62 6.08 -8.10
N MET A 750 0.88 5.06 -8.51
CA MET A 750 0.98 4.47 -9.84
C MET A 750 -0.25 4.81 -10.69
N LEU A 751 0.02 5.17 -11.94
CA LEU A 751 -1.02 5.22 -12.97
C LEU A 751 -1.32 3.77 -13.38
N LYS A 752 -2.53 3.29 -13.06
CA LYS A 752 -2.94 1.90 -13.34
C LYS A 752 -3.46 1.72 -14.75
N GLY A 753 -4.15 2.74 -15.25
CA GLY A 753 -4.69 2.80 -16.59
C GLY A 753 -4.42 4.14 -17.25
N SER A 754 -4.15 4.09 -18.55
CA SER A 754 -4.17 5.17 -19.54
C SER A 754 -4.00 4.52 -20.90
N CYS A 755 -4.76 5.02 -21.86
CA CYS A 755 -4.91 4.48 -23.20
C CYS A 755 -3.57 4.29 -23.96
N PRO A 756 -3.53 3.46 -25.03
CA PRO A 756 -2.28 2.99 -25.64
C PRO A 756 -1.37 4.11 -26.11
N PHE A 757 -0.07 3.84 -26.12
CA PHE A 757 0.95 4.83 -26.49
C PHE A 757 1.39 4.65 -27.94
N LEU A 758 1.38 5.76 -28.66
CA LEU A 758 1.86 5.86 -30.03
C LEU A 758 3.30 6.35 -30.05
N TYR A 759 4.17 5.58 -30.71
CA TYR A 759 5.53 5.99 -31.06
C TYR A 759 5.71 6.03 -32.57
N THR A 760 6.56 6.93 -33.04
CA THR A 760 6.88 7.09 -34.45
C THR A 760 8.38 7.19 -34.66
N TRP A 761 8.86 6.74 -35.82
CA TRP A 761 10.25 6.92 -36.21
C TRP A 761 10.50 8.36 -36.64
N ASP A 762 11.33 9.10 -35.92
CA ASP A 762 11.63 10.51 -36.21
C ASP A 762 12.79 10.74 -37.20
N GLY A 763 13.44 9.64 -37.62
CA GLY A 763 14.65 9.67 -38.45
C GLY A 763 15.84 9.00 -37.79
N ASP A 764 15.89 9.04 -36.46
CA ASP A 764 17.00 8.54 -35.64
C ASP A 764 16.56 7.49 -34.62
N GLU A 765 15.40 7.68 -33.98
CA GLU A 765 14.84 6.76 -32.99
C GLU A 765 13.30 6.72 -33.00
N TYR A 766 12.71 5.82 -32.20
CA TYR A 766 11.27 5.84 -31.96
C TYR A 766 10.97 6.76 -30.78
N VAL A 767 10.16 7.78 -31.02
CA VAL A 767 9.79 8.79 -30.03
C VAL A 767 8.32 8.68 -29.67
N PHE A 768 7.99 8.87 -28.39
CA PHE A 768 6.59 8.94 -27.96
C PHE A 768 5.95 10.19 -28.56
N VAL A 769 4.80 10.01 -29.19
CA VAL A 769 3.99 11.11 -29.73
C VAL A 769 2.88 11.46 -28.75
N LYS A 770 1.92 10.54 -28.57
CA LYS A 770 0.66 10.77 -27.85
C LYS A 770 0.08 9.43 -27.36
N ASP A 771 -0.72 9.47 -26.30
CA ASP A 771 -1.74 8.46 -26.04
C ASP A 771 -2.94 8.61 -27.00
N ILE A 772 -3.50 7.48 -27.46
CA ILE A 772 -4.61 7.36 -28.43
C ILE A 772 -5.78 6.57 -27.81
N LEU A 773 -6.97 6.56 -28.43
CA LEU A 773 -8.18 5.83 -27.96
C LEU A 773 -8.75 6.28 -26.61
N TRP A 774 -8.47 7.54 -26.21
CA TRP A 774 -8.79 8.02 -24.86
C TRP A 774 -10.27 8.23 -24.56
N ARG A 775 -11.11 8.35 -25.60
CA ARG A 775 -12.55 8.60 -25.40
C ARG A 775 -13.31 7.34 -24.97
N SER A 776 -12.68 6.16 -25.08
CA SER A 776 -13.23 4.90 -24.62
C SER A 776 -12.70 4.54 -23.23
N ALA A 777 -13.61 4.34 -22.28
CA ALA A 777 -13.30 3.87 -20.93
C ALA A 777 -14.34 2.81 -20.54
N LEU A 778 -14.23 1.62 -21.14
CA LEU A 778 -15.22 0.56 -21.00
C LEU A 778 -15.34 0.11 -19.55
N GLY A 779 -16.57 0.14 -19.02
CA GLY A 779 -16.88 -0.34 -17.68
C GLY A 779 -16.39 0.56 -16.55
N MET A 780 -15.70 1.66 -16.86
CA MET A 780 -15.25 2.63 -15.87
C MET A 780 -16.45 3.42 -15.32
N PRO A 781 -16.66 3.49 -13.99
CA PRO A 781 -17.57 4.45 -13.40
C PRO A 781 -17.08 5.86 -13.73
N LEU A 782 -17.94 6.75 -14.23
CA LEU A 782 -17.55 8.15 -14.52
C LEU A 782 -17.75 9.09 -13.32
N GLY A 783 -18.17 8.56 -12.17
CA GLY A 783 -18.47 9.38 -11.01
C GLY A 783 -19.59 10.37 -11.30
N ILE A 784 -19.52 11.54 -10.67
CA ILE A 784 -20.41 12.68 -10.96
C ILE A 784 -20.09 13.39 -12.29
N MET A 785 -19.04 12.97 -13.02
CA MET A 785 -18.67 13.55 -14.33
C MET A 785 -19.44 12.95 -15.51
N GLY A 786 -20.11 11.81 -15.33
CA GLY A 786 -20.71 11.02 -16.42
C GLY A 786 -22.12 11.39 -16.89
N GLY A 787 -22.82 12.32 -16.22
CA GLY A 787 -24.24 12.57 -16.51
C GLY A 787 -25.15 11.40 -16.08
N GLU A 788 -26.18 11.07 -16.87
CA GLU A 788 -27.19 10.03 -16.53
C GLU A 788 -26.67 8.57 -16.66
N THR A 789 -25.45 8.34 -17.15
CA THR A 789 -24.90 6.98 -17.34
C THR A 789 -24.09 6.51 -16.12
N LYS A 790 -24.37 5.27 -15.66
CA LYS A 790 -23.65 4.65 -14.53
C LYS A 790 -22.16 4.40 -14.84
N PHE A 791 -21.84 4.17 -16.11
CA PHE A 791 -20.49 3.88 -16.63
C PHE A 791 -20.14 4.80 -17.79
N GLY A 792 -18.87 4.71 -18.23
CA GLY A 792 -18.33 5.33 -19.43
C GLY A 792 -19.16 5.06 -20.68
N PHE A 793 -19.00 5.93 -21.68
CA PHE A 793 -19.60 5.73 -22.99
C PHE A 793 -19.11 4.40 -23.59
N ALA A 794 -20.04 3.62 -24.14
CA ALA A 794 -19.75 2.31 -24.68
C ALA A 794 -19.30 2.36 -26.16
N ASP A 795 -19.51 3.50 -26.83
CA ASP A 795 -19.06 3.77 -28.19
C ASP A 795 -17.54 3.59 -28.34
N ALA A 796 -17.11 3.14 -29.52
CA ALA A 796 -15.70 3.11 -29.88
C ALA A 796 -15.15 4.54 -29.91
N SER A 797 -13.95 4.73 -29.36
CA SER A 797 -13.16 5.91 -29.67
C SER A 797 -12.96 5.97 -31.19
N ASP A 798 -13.16 7.13 -31.81
CA ASP A 798 -12.78 7.41 -33.21
C ASP A 798 -12.09 8.76 -33.20
N ASP A 799 -10.76 8.71 -33.08
CA ASP A 799 -9.94 9.89 -32.80
C ASP A 799 -9.03 10.22 -33.97
N TYR A 800 -8.93 11.50 -34.31
CA TYR A 800 -7.90 12.05 -35.20
C TYR A 800 -6.93 12.88 -34.37
N LEU A 801 -5.74 12.34 -34.10
CA LEU A 801 -4.71 13.04 -33.31
C LEU A 801 -3.53 13.48 -34.17
N LYS A 802 -2.97 14.65 -33.89
CA LYS A 802 -1.88 15.21 -34.69
C LYS A 802 -0.54 14.52 -34.37
N ILE A 803 0.18 14.11 -35.41
CA ILE A 803 1.60 13.76 -35.36
C ILE A 803 2.35 14.88 -36.10
N PRO A 804 3.20 15.65 -35.40
CA PRO A 804 4.05 16.64 -36.05
C PRO A 804 4.98 16.00 -37.10
N GLY A 805 5.17 16.66 -38.24
CA GLY A 805 5.93 16.13 -39.37
C GLY A 805 7.39 15.81 -39.07
N GLU A 806 7.98 16.43 -38.05
CA GLU A 806 9.32 16.13 -37.54
C GLU A 806 9.39 14.79 -36.80
N MET A 807 8.30 14.34 -36.19
CA MET A 807 8.25 13.10 -35.41
C MET A 807 8.03 11.85 -36.26
N LEU A 808 7.63 12.00 -37.53
CA LEU A 808 7.40 10.88 -38.44
C LEU A 808 8.16 11.07 -39.76
N LYS A 809 9.25 10.32 -39.91
CA LYS A 809 10.09 10.29 -41.11
C LYS A 809 10.06 8.91 -41.76
N PRO A 810 10.24 8.83 -43.09
CA PRO A 810 10.32 7.55 -43.77
C PRO A 810 11.65 6.84 -43.42
N LYS A 811 11.55 5.55 -43.11
CA LYS A 811 12.64 4.60 -42.93
C LYS A 811 12.57 3.57 -44.06
N ASP A 812 13.57 3.55 -44.95
CA ASP A 812 13.63 2.63 -46.09
C ASP A 812 12.36 2.63 -46.97
N GLY A 813 11.80 3.83 -47.24
CA GLY A 813 10.59 4.00 -48.05
C GLY A 813 9.28 3.72 -47.31
N ARG A 814 9.30 3.53 -45.99
CA ARG A 814 8.12 3.24 -45.17
C ARG A 814 8.00 4.21 -44.01
N TYR A 815 6.79 4.59 -43.65
CA TYR A 815 6.52 5.15 -42.32
C TYR A 815 6.28 3.99 -41.35
N SER A 816 6.88 4.06 -40.16
CA SER A 816 6.73 3.03 -39.14
C SER A 816 6.23 3.67 -37.84
N ILE A 817 5.19 3.07 -37.28
CA ILE A 817 4.61 3.46 -35.99
C ILE A 817 4.52 2.23 -35.07
N GLN A 818 4.57 2.48 -33.77
CA GLN A 818 4.43 1.47 -32.73
C GLN A 818 3.28 1.84 -31.80
N ILE A 819 2.43 0.87 -31.48
CA ILE A 819 1.37 1.04 -30.48
C ILE A 819 1.65 0.07 -29.34
N THR A 820 1.98 0.60 -28.16
CA THR A 820 2.35 -0.21 -26.99
C THR A 820 1.29 -0.17 -25.90
N SER A 821 1.10 -1.29 -25.21
CA SER A 821 0.25 -1.40 -24.02
C SER A 821 1.11 -1.41 -22.75
N GLU A 822 1.24 -0.30 -22.04
CA GLU A 822 2.20 -0.18 -20.93
C GLU A 822 1.58 -0.40 -19.52
N LEU A 823 0.26 -0.27 -19.44
CA LEU A 823 -0.48 -0.17 -18.19
C LEU A 823 -1.41 -1.37 -18.00
N TRP A 824 -2.07 -1.44 -16.85
CA TRP A 824 -2.94 -2.55 -16.46
C TRP A 824 -4.28 -2.46 -17.20
N GLU A 825 -4.26 -2.75 -18.49
CA GLU A 825 -5.42 -2.57 -19.39
C GLU A 825 -5.44 -3.61 -20.50
N THR A 826 -6.62 -3.81 -21.07
CA THR A 826 -6.84 -4.54 -22.32
C THR A 826 -7.37 -3.58 -23.38
N ILE A 827 -6.78 -3.65 -24.57
CA ILE A 827 -7.05 -2.72 -25.67
C ILE A 827 -7.63 -3.51 -26.83
N TYR A 828 -8.70 -2.99 -27.41
CA TYR A 828 -9.42 -3.56 -28.55
C TYR A 828 -9.24 -2.62 -29.73
N THR A 829 -8.15 -2.79 -30.49
CA THR A 829 -7.82 -1.90 -31.62
C THR A 829 -8.47 -2.44 -32.90
N ASP A 830 -9.41 -1.70 -33.46
CA ASP A 830 -10.27 -2.12 -34.58
C ASP A 830 -9.85 -1.50 -35.91
N LYS A 831 -9.33 -0.27 -35.89
CA LYS A 831 -8.82 0.39 -37.10
C LYS A 831 -7.71 1.38 -36.81
N ILE A 832 -6.72 1.40 -37.71
CA ILE A 832 -5.63 2.38 -37.71
C ILE A 832 -5.43 2.91 -39.14
N GLU A 833 -5.47 4.23 -39.31
CA GLU A 833 -5.18 4.90 -40.59
C GLU A 833 -4.23 6.08 -40.36
N LEU A 834 -3.33 6.34 -41.32
CA LEU A 834 -2.47 7.52 -41.29
C LEU A 834 -2.97 8.51 -42.34
N VAL A 835 -3.18 9.78 -41.95
CA VAL A 835 -3.61 10.85 -42.86
C VAL A 835 -2.47 11.85 -42.98
N ALA A 836 -1.82 11.92 -44.14
CA ALA A 836 -0.87 12.98 -44.43
C ALA A 836 -1.63 14.28 -44.75
N VAL A 837 -1.25 15.38 -44.10
CA VAL A 837 -1.86 16.69 -44.24
C VAL A 837 -0.80 17.68 -44.73
N ASP A 838 -0.84 17.97 -46.03
CA ASP A 838 0.03 18.97 -46.64
C ASP A 838 -0.61 20.34 -46.52
N HIS A 839 0.14 21.32 -46.01
CA HIS A 839 -0.31 22.69 -45.88
C HIS A 839 0.84 23.69 -46.10
N PRO A 840 0.55 24.96 -46.43
CA PRO A 840 1.58 26.00 -46.49
C PRO A 840 2.32 26.12 -45.15
N ASP A 841 3.64 26.33 -45.21
CA ASP A 841 4.49 26.54 -44.02
C ASP A 841 4.15 27.81 -43.23
N THR A 842 3.39 28.72 -43.83
CA THR A 842 2.85 29.94 -43.21
C THR A 842 1.70 29.72 -42.22
N ILE A 843 1.18 28.49 -42.10
CA ILE A 843 0.10 28.16 -41.17
C ILE A 843 0.44 26.92 -40.33
N ASP A 844 0.03 26.94 -39.07
CA ASP A 844 -0.04 25.77 -38.20
C ASP A 844 -1.42 25.11 -38.32
N ILE A 845 -1.49 23.79 -38.23
CA ILE A 845 -2.74 23.04 -38.12
C ILE A 845 -2.93 22.44 -36.72
N TYR A 846 -4.19 22.39 -36.29
CA TYR A 846 -4.62 21.82 -35.01
C TYR A 846 -5.90 21.00 -35.21
N VAL A 847 -6.13 20.04 -34.32
CA VAL A 847 -7.32 19.21 -34.24
C VAL A 847 -7.84 19.20 -32.80
N GLU A 848 -9.09 18.79 -32.61
CA GLU A 848 -9.71 18.68 -31.28
C GLU A 848 -9.20 17.43 -30.56
N GLU A 849 -8.28 17.63 -29.62
CA GLU A 849 -7.66 16.56 -28.83
C GLU A 849 -8.17 16.52 -27.38
N GLN A 850 -9.35 17.11 -27.16
CA GLN A 850 -10.05 17.13 -25.88
C GLN A 850 -11.06 15.98 -25.74
N PHE A 851 -11.29 15.55 -24.50
CA PHE A 851 -12.33 14.60 -24.16
C PHE A 851 -13.69 15.30 -24.24
N THR A 852 -14.61 14.73 -25.01
CA THR A 852 -15.98 15.22 -25.20
C THR A 852 -16.92 14.03 -25.29
N PRO A 853 -18.16 14.12 -24.80
CA PRO A 853 -19.14 13.06 -24.97
C PRO A 853 -19.47 12.83 -26.46
N PRO A 854 -19.95 11.63 -26.85
CA PRO A 854 -20.41 11.34 -28.21
C PRO A 854 -21.53 12.30 -28.67
N PRO A 855 -21.65 12.60 -29.98
CA PRO A 855 -20.82 12.09 -31.07
C PRO A 855 -19.42 12.71 -31.06
N PHE A 856 -18.40 11.86 -31.26
CA PHE A 856 -17.02 12.31 -31.23
C PHE A 856 -16.69 13.21 -32.43
N PRO A 857 -15.85 14.24 -32.24
CA PRO A 857 -15.37 15.08 -33.33
C PRO A 857 -14.78 14.24 -34.46
N GLY A 858 -15.26 14.46 -35.69
CA GLY A 858 -14.61 13.93 -36.89
C GLY A 858 -13.30 14.66 -37.21
N MET A 859 -12.81 14.51 -38.43
CA MET A 859 -11.59 15.19 -38.89
C MET A 859 -11.83 16.71 -39.13
N ASN A 860 -11.85 17.49 -38.06
CA ASN A 860 -11.91 18.96 -38.10
C ASN A 860 -10.50 19.56 -37.98
N ILE A 861 -10.02 20.24 -39.02
CA ILE A 861 -8.69 20.87 -39.03
C ILE A 861 -8.83 22.39 -38.85
N TYR A 862 -8.25 22.91 -37.77
CA TYR A 862 -8.18 24.33 -37.45
C TYR A 862 -6.85 24.91 -37.92
N GLN A 863 -6.90 26.02 -38.65
CA GLN A 863 -5.72 26.70 -39.20
C GLN A 863 -5.37 27.92 -38.34
N VAL A 864 -4.09 28.12 -38.05
CA VAL A 864 -3.58 29.26 -37.28
C VAL A 864 -2.35 29.85 -37.99
N ASN A 865 -2.43 31.08 -38.49
CA ASN A 865 -1.27 31.78 -39.06
C ASN A 865 -0.58 32.73 -38.06
N LYS A 866 -1.31 33.17 -37.01
CA LYS A 866 -0.84 34.11 -36.02
C LYS A 866 -1.44 33.78 -34.66
N LYS A 867 -0.56 33.43 -33.72
CA LYS A 867 -0.90 33.22 -32.31
C LYS A 867 -0.96 34.57 -31.61
N HIS A 868 -2.08 34.86 -30.96
CA HIS A 868 -2.26 36.02 -30.10
C HIS A 868 -2.10 35.57 -28.65
N LEU A 869 -0.90 35.78 -28.10
CA LEU A 869 -0.60 35.42 -26.71
C LEU A 869 -1.35 36.35 -25.74
N PRO A 870 -1.79 35.84 -24.56
CA PRO A 870 -2.32 36.69 -23.51
C PRO A 870 -1.30 37.76 -23.09
N VAL A 871 -1.76 38.96 -22.76
CA VAL A 871 -0.91 40.03 -22.21
C VAL A 871 -0.80 39.95 -20.69
N SER A 872 -1.70 39.22 -20.04
CA SER A 872 -1.60 38.84 -18.63
C SER A 872 -2.32 37.52 -18.37
N ALA A 873 -1.82 36.77 -17.40
CA ALA A 873 -2.46 35.57 -16.90
C ALA A 873 -2.27 35.50 -15.37
N VAL A 874 -3.37 35.50 -14.63
CA VAL A 874 -3.34 35.50 -13.16
C VAL A 874 -4.38 34.53 -12.60
N ASP A 875 -4.14 34.04 -11.39
CA ASP A 875 -5.17 33.37 -10.60
C ASP A 875 -5.95 34.37 -9.71
N SER A 876 -6.99 33.89 -9.01
CA SER A 876 -7.75 34.68 -8.04
C SER A 876 -6.92 35.21 -6.86
N HIS A 877 -5.72 34.67 -6.62
CA HIS A 877 -4.80 35.12 -5.56
C HIS A 877 -3.84 36.21 -6.05
N GLY A 878 -3.86 36.53 -7.35
CA GLY A 878 -2.99 37.53 -7.97
C GLY A 878 -1.58 37.02 -8.29
N ASN A 879 -1.36 35.70 -8.30
CA ASN A 879 -0.10 35.13 -8.78
C ASN A 879 0.00 35.32 -10.30
N ASP A 880 1.18 35.72 -10.77
CA ASP A 880 1.46 35.83 -12.21
C ASP A 880 1.81 34.45 -12.79
N LEU A 881 1.02 34.01 -13.75
CA LEU A 881 1.11 32.70 -14.40
C LEU A 881 1.51 32.79 -15.87
N LEU A 882 1.76 33.99 -16.39
CA LEU A 882 1.97 34.21 -17.82
C LEU A 882 3.18 33.43 -18.36
N ALA A 883 4.24 33.34 -17.59
CA ALA A 883 5.46 32.63 -17.98
C ALA A 883 5.25 31.12 -18.24
N TYR A 884 4.27 30.49 -17.58
CA TYR A 884 3.98 29.06 -17.70
C TYR A 884 3.06 28.70 -18.88
N ILE A 885 2.58 29.69 -19.63
CA ILE A 885 1.63 29.48 -20.74
C ILE A 885 2.00 30.22 -22.02
N SER A 886 3.11 30.97 -22.02
CA SER A 886 3.50 31.81 -23.16
C SER A 886 4.29 31.06 -24.22
N GLU A 887 4.90 29.94 -23.86
CA GLU A 887 5.72 29.09 -24.73
C GLU A 887 5.34 27.62 -24.47
N LYS A 888 5.51 26.75 -25.47
CA LYS A 888 5.35 25.29 -25.29
C LYS A 888 6.71 24.70 -24.92
N ASP A 889 7.06 24.68 -23.64
CA ASP A 889 8.40 24.33 -23.13
C ASP A 889 8.41 23.22 -22.07
N ASP A 890 7.27 22.55 -21.85
CA ASP A 890 7.05 21.54 -20.81
C ASP A 890 7.21 22.08 -19.36
N ILE A 891 7.04 23.40 -19.14
CA ILE A 891 7.03 24.03 -17.81
C ILE A 891 5.60 24.40 -17.41
N TYR A 892 4.94 23.48 -16.72
CA TYR A 892 3.51 23.59 -16.45
C TYR A 892 3.12 24.49 -15.27
N ILE A 893 1.92 25.09 -15.37
CA ILE A 893 1.21 25.68 -14.22
C ILE A 893 1.04 24.62 -13.13
N SER A 894 1.57 24.89 -11.94
CA SER A 894 1.60 23.95 -10.80
C SER A 894 1.31 24.60 -9.44
N ASN A 895 0.86 25.87 -9.43
CA ASN A 895 0.63 26.67 -8.22
C ASN A 895 -0.71 26.37 -7.52
N PHE A 896 -1.11 25.10 -7.44
CA PHE A 896 -2.30 24.65 -6.73
C PHE A 896 -1.94 23.65 -5.63
N LEU A 897 -2.89 23.39 -4.75
CA LEU A 897 -2.86 22.30 -3.78
C LEU A 897 -3.68 21.11 -4.29
N GLN A 898 -3.14 19.91 -4.11
CA GLN A 898 -3.87 18.67 -4.35
C GLN A 898 -4.95 18.48 -3.28
N ASP A 899 -6.10 17.94 -3.67
CA ASP A 899 -7.17 17.54 -2.77
C ASP A 899 -6.95 16.08 -2.30
N LYS A 900 -7.94 15.46 -1.65
CA LYS A 900 -7.88 14.06 -1.17
C LYS A 900 -7.48 13.09 -2.29
N PHE A 901 -8.21 13.10 -3.40
CA PHE A 901 -8.05 12.13 -4.48
C PHE A 901 -7.06 12.56 -5.57
N GLN A 902 -6.40 11.59 -6.19
CA GLN A 902 -5.67 11.80 -7.44
C GLN A 902 -6.58 12.46 -8.49
N GLY A 903 -6.06 13.44 -9.24
CA GLY A 903 -6.80 14.08 -10.31
C GLY A 903 -7.73 15.21 -9.85
N ILE A 904 -7.78 15.48 -8.55
CA ILE A 904 -8.58 16.55 -7.94
C ILE A 904 -7.67 17.52 -7.20
N THR A 905 -7.93 18.81 -7.39
CA THR A 905 -7.23 19.91 -6.71
C THR A 905 -8.22 20.76 -5.94
N GLU A 906 -7.73 21.74 -5.19
CA GLU A 906 -8.57 22.87 -4.80
C GLU A 906 -9.18 23.54 -6.06
N MET A 907 -10.29 24.25 -5.88
CA MET A 907 -10.90 25.02 -6.96
C MET A 907 -9.93 26.09 -7.45
N LYS A 908 -9.55 26.03 -8.74
CA LYS A 908 -8.59 26.94 -9.35
C LYS A 908 -9.21 27.73 -10.49
N ASP A 909 -8.74 28.95 -10.67
CA ASP A 909 -9.04 29.76 -11.83
C ASP A 909 -7.78 30.30 -12.51
N LEU A 910 -7.88 30.41 -13.83
CA LEU A 910 -6.90 31.04 -14.68
C LEU A 910 -7.60 32.16 -15.46
N ILE A 911 -7.25 33.40 -15.14
CA ILE A 911 -7.82 34.60 -15.75
C ILE A 911 -6.83 35.10 -16.80
N LEU A 912 -7.24 35.05 -18.06
CA LEU A 912 -6.47 35.44 -19.22
C LEU A 912 -6.95 36.79 -19.74
N ASP A 913 -6.03 37.70 -20.00
CA ASP A 913 -6.28 38.91 -20.78
C ASP A 913 -5.76 38.72 -22.19
N PRO A 914 -6.63 38.60 -23.21
CA PRO A 914 -6.21 38.42 -24.59
C PRO A 914 -5.54 39.68 -25.19
N GLY A 915 -5.61 40.83 -24.51
CA GLY A 915 -5.17 42.11 -25.07
C GLY A 915 -6.11 42.61 -26.18
N ASP A 916 -5.54 43.24 -27.21
CA ASP A 916 -6.31 43.77 -28.34
C ASP A 916 -6.68 42.64 -29.32
N ILE A 917 -7.91 42.13 -29.19
CA ILE A 917 -8.50 41.13 -30.07
C ILE A 917 -9.74 41.69 -30.77
N ASP A 918 -9.83 41.43 -32.09
CA ASP A 918 -10.97 41.85 -32.91
C ASP A 918 -12.17 40.92 -32.67
N SER A 919 -13.01 41.30 -31.69
CA SER A 919 -14.23 40.57 -31.31
C SER A 919 -15.30 40.47 -32.41
N GLY A 920 -15.11 41.15 -33.54
CA GLY A 920 -15.98 41.06 -34.72
C GLY A 920 -15.65 39.89 -35.66
N LYS A 921 -14.55 39.16 -35.41
CA LYS A 921 -14.13 37.98 -36.18
C LYS A 921 -14.37 36.69 -35.39
N GLU A 922 -14.20 35.56 -36.06
CA GLU A 922 -14.08 34.25 -35.39
C GLU A 922 -12.92 34.30 -34.38
N ILE A 923 -13.16 33.84 -33.16
CA ILE A 923 -12.14 33.82 -32.10
C ILE A 923 -12.11 32.43 -31.49
N TYR A 924 -10.92 31.83 -31.50
CA TYR A 924 -10.68 30.53 -30.90
C TYR A 924 -9.63 30.67 -29.79
N LEU A 925 -9.85 29.95 -28.69
CA LEU A 925 -8.90 29.77 -27.60
C LEU A 925 -8.30 28.37 -27.71
N PHE A 926 -6.98 28.30 -27.84
CA PHE A 926 -6.21 27.06 -27.87
C PHE A 926 -5.50 26.90 -26.54
N MET A 927 -5.69 25.76 -25.89
CA MET A 927 -5.06 25.43 -24.60
C MET A 927 -4.35 24.09 -24.73
N GLN A 928 -3.04 24.08 -24.55
CA GLN A 928 -2.20 22.89 -24.65
C GLN A 928 -1.70 22.50 -23.27
N GLY A 929 -1.82 21.21 -22.95
CA GLY A 929 -1.45 20.68 -21.65
C GLY A 929 -1.76 19.20 -21.50
N TRP A 930 -1.76 18.74 -20.26
CA TRP A 930 -2.10 17.36 -19.91
C TRP A 930 -2.95 17.30 -18.64
N VAL A 931 -3.65 16.18 -18.46
CA VAL A 931 -4.45 15.91 -17.25
C VAL A 931 -3.89 14.72 -16.49
N PHE A 932 -3.84 14.82 -15.16
CA PHE A 932 -3.68 13.64 -14.32
C PHE A 932 -5.09 13.14 -13.94
N PRO A 933 -5.58 12.02 -14.50
CA PRO A 933 -6.98 11.65 -14.35
C PRO A 933 -7.26 10.95 -13.01
N THR A 934 -8.53 10.98 -12.60
CA THR A 934 -9.10 10.03 -11.63
C THR A 934 -9.16 8.63 -12.28
N ASP A 935 -9.18 7.57 -11.47
CA ASP A 935 -9.38 6.19 -11.94
C ASP A 935 -10.78 5.65 -11.54
N ALA A 936 -11.06 4.40 -11.90
CA ALA A 936 -12.37 3.79 -11.69
C ALA A 936 -12.77 3.71 -10.21
N SER A 937 -11.90 3.23 -9.31
CA SER A 937 -12.14 3.25 -7.86
C SER A 937 -12.36 4.66 -7.31
N ILE A 938 -11.56 5.66 -7.70
CA ILE A 938 -11.80 7.04 -7.26
C ILE A 938 -13.15 7.55 -7.77
N ASN A 939 -13.47 7.32 -9.05
CA ASN A 939 -14.75 7.72 -9.61
C ASN A 939 -15.92 7.03 -8.91
N PHE A 940 -15.75 5.76 -8.52
CA PHE A 940 -16.73 5.02 -7.72
C PHE A 940 -16.91 5.69 -6.36
N SER A 941 -15.83 5.98 -5.62
CA SER A 941 -15.85 6.70 -4.35
C SER A 941 -16.51 8.09 -4.47
N LEU A 942 -16.26 8.82 -5.56
CA LEU A 942 -16.89 10.12 -5.83
C LEU A 942 -18.42 10.02 -6.04
N THR A 943 -18.96 8.86 -6.43
CA THR A 943 -20.43 8.66 -6.46
C THR A 943 -21.03 8.49 -5.06
N GLN A 944 -20.18 8.22 -4.07
CA GLN A 944 -20.58 7.89 -2.71
C GLN A 944 -20.63 9.11 -1.80
N THR A 945 -19.88 10.16 -2.12
CA THR A 945 -19.75 11.38 -1.33
C THR A 945 -20.49 12.58 -1.95
N GLU A 946 -20.96 13.49 -1.12
CA GLU A 946 -21.52 14.79 -1.55
C GLU A 946 -20.56 15.96 -1.33
N THR A 947 -19.45 15.74 -0.63
CA THR A 947 -18.53 16.80 -0.19
C THR A 947 -17.51 17.18 -1.26
N ILE A 948 -16.95 16.18 -1.95
CA ILE A 948 -15.94 16.36 -3.00
C ILE A 948 -16.63 16.19 -4.35
N LYS A 949 -16.56 17.22 -5.18
CA LYS A 949 -17.13 17.19 -6.53
C LYS A 949 -16.12 17.60 -7.58
N THR A 950 -15.86 16.74 -8.55
CA THR A 950 -15.11 17.06 -9.77
C THR A 950 -15.90 18.00 -10.67
N MET A 951 -15.22 19.00 -11.20
CA MET A 951 -15.75 20.01 -12.10
C MET A 951 -14.83 20.14 -13.31
N ALA A 952 -15.31 19.66 -14.45
CA ALA A 952 -14.67 19.87 -15.75
C ALA A 952 -14.43 21.37 -15.99
N PRO A 953 -13.45 21.74 -16.84
CA PRO A 953 -13.22 23.14 -17.17
C PRO A 953 -14.48 23.85 -17.61
N VAL A 954 -14.72 25.05 -17.10
CA VAL A 954 -15.75 25.96 -17.63
C VAL A 954 -15.10 27.26 -18.06
N ILE A 955 -15.60 27.85 -19.14
CA ILE A 955 -15.11 29.13 -19.65
C ILE A 955 -16.12 30.23 -19.34
N GLN A 956 -15.63 31.28 -18.69
CA GLN A 956 -16.43 32.42 -18.25
C GLN A 956 -15.87 33.73 -18.79
N VAL A 957 -16.77 34.69 -19.01
CA VAL A 957 -16.44 36.07 -19.39
C VAL A 957 -17.21 37.03 -18.50
N LYS A 958 -16.86 38.33 -18.56
CA LYS A 958 -17.59 39.35 -17.79
C LYS A 958 -18.80 39.87 -18.52
N ASP A 959 -19.92 39.90 -17.82
CA ASP A 959 -21.13 40.60 -18.26
C ASP A 959 -20.97 42.14 -18.17
N ARG A 960 -21.99 42.87 -18.63
CA ARG A 960 -22.00 44.36 -18.57
C ARG A 960 -21.97 44.93 -17.15
N LYS A 961 -22.17 44.11 -16.11
CA LYS A 961 -22.09 44.48 -14.69
C LYS A 961 -20.73 44.09 -14.08
N GLY A 962 -19.82 43.50 -14.87
CA GLY A 962 -18.51 43.04 -14.42
C GLY A 962 -18.51 41.69 -13.68
N LYS A 963 -19.63 40.96 -13.69
CA LYS A 963 -19.75 39.63 -13.06
C LYS A 963 -19.30 38.54 -14.04
N TRP A 964 -18.56 37.54 -13.53
CA TRP A 964 -18.24 36.33 -14.29
C TRP A 964 -19.50 35.51 -14.60
N VAL A 965 -19.68 35.17 -15.88
CA VAL A 965 -20.79 34.37 -16.41
C VAL A 965 -20.22 33.27 -17.30
N THR A 966 -20.66 32.03 -17.08
CA THR A 966 -20.27 30.90 -17.93
C THR A 966 -20.88 31.03 -19.32
N ILE A 967 -20.03 30.87 -20.33
CA ILE A 967 -20.41 30.90 -21.76
C ILE A 967 -20.13 29.58 -22.47
N ILE A 968 -19.30 28.71 -21.88
CA ILE A 968 -19.06 27.34 -22.32
C ILE A 968 -19.00 26.48 -21.05
N ASP A 969 -20.02 25.65 -20.86
CA ASP A 969 -20.16 24.79 -19.68
C ASP A 969 -19.29 23.52 -19.74
N ASN A 970 -18.86 23.12 -20.95
CA ASN A 970 -17.94 22.01 -21.13
C ASN A 970 -17.14 22.19 -22.45
N PRO A 971 -15.97 22.85 -22.43
CA PRO A 971 -15.06 22.91 -23.55
C PRO A 971 -14.27 21.59 -23.74
N GLY A 972 -14.47 20.60 -22.86
CA GLY A 972 -13.63 19.41 -22.73
C GLY A 972 -12.37 19.66 -21.92
N PHE A 973 -11.54 18.64 -21.82
CA PHE A 973 -10.22 18.67 -21.16
C PHE A 973 -9.21 17.81 -21.93
N PRO A 974 -7.89 17.97 -21.73
CA PRO A 974 -6.87 17.18 -22.43
C PRO A 974 -7.11 15.67 -22.33
N MET A 975 -7.12 14.95 -23.46
CA MET A 975 -7.21 13.47 -23.48
C MET A 975 -5.89 12.79 -23.08
N GLY A 976 -5.45 12.97 -21.84
CA GLY A 976 -4.15 12.45 -21.40
C GLY A 976 -3.00 13.44 -21.67
N LYS A 977 -1.99 13.02 -22.44
CA LYS A 977 -0.67 13.70 -22.50
C LYS A 977 -0.48 14.53 -23.77
N ASP A 978 0.05 15.74 -23.60
CA ASP A 978 0.34 16.73 -24.66
C ASP A 978 -0.82 16.86 -25.66
N LYS A 979 -1.95 17.41 -25.21
CA LYS A 979 -3.18 17.53 -26.01
C LYS A 979 -3.61 18.99 -26.15
N THR A 980 -4.24 19.29 -27.27
CA THR A 980 -4.82 20.60 -27.56
C THR A 980 -6.33 20.59 -27.31
N VAL A 981 -6.79 21.47 -26.42
CA VAL A 981 -8.21 21.80 -26.22
C VAL A 981 -8.53 23.09 -26.99
N ILE A 982 -9.55 23.03 -27.85
CA ILE A 982 -9.98 24.18 -28.66
C ILE A 982 -11.37 24.64 -28.21
N ALA A 983 -11.50 25.92 -27.87
CA ALA A 983 -12.78 26.52 -27.51
C ALA A 983 -13.16 27.67 -28.45
N ASP A 984 -14.34 27.59 -29.05
CA ASP A 984 -14.91 28.65 -29.89
C ASP A 984 -15.54 29.76 -29.03
N LEU A 985 -14.93 30.95 -29.04
CA LEU A 985 -15.38 32.15 -28.34
C LEU A 985 -16.14 33.12 -29.25
N THR A 986 -16.37 32.76 -30.51
CA THR A 986 -16.98 33.62 -31.52
C THR A 986 -18.35 34.12 -31.06
N GLY A 987 -18.49 35.44 -30.95
CA GLY A 987 -19.74 36.08 -30.52
C GLY A 987 -20.14 35.85 -29.06
N LYS A 988 -19.27 35.28 -28.21
CA LYS A 988 -19.60 34.93 -26.82
C LYS A 988 -19.20 35.99 -25.78
N PHE A 989 -18.49 37.05 -26.15
CA PHE A 989 -18.17 38.15 -25.24
C PHE A 989 -19.40 39.00 -24.91
N LEU A 990 -19.69 39.19 -23.61
CA LEU A 990 -20.91 39.84 -23.13
C LEU A 990 -20.74 41.34 -22.81
N SER A 991 -19.50 41.83 -22.84
CA SER A 991 -19.13 43.21 -22.55
C SER A 991 -17.84 43.60 -23.30
N SER A 992 -17.38 44.84 -23.12
CA SER A 992 -16.08 45.31 -23.62
C SER A 992 -14.88 44.75 -22.85
N ASP A 993 -15.12 44.01 -21.76
CA ASP A 993 -14.08 43.31 -21.02
C ASP A 993 -13.92 41.90 -21.61
N HIS A 994 -12.86 41.72 -22.41
CA HIS A 994 -12.59 40.49 -23.12
C HIS A 994 -11.78 39.47 -22.31
N ARG A 995 -11.60 39.68 -21.00
CA ARG A 995 -10.93 38.68 -20.17
C ARG A 995 -11.74 37.40 -20.10
N VAL A 996 -11.01 36.30 -20.14
CA VAL A 996 -11.55 34.94 -20.07
C VAL A 996 -11.09 34.30 -18.77
N ARG A 997 -12.00 33.63 -18.06
CA ARG A 997 -11.68 32.83 -16.88
C ARG A 997 -11.95 31.37 -17.15
N ILE A 998 -10.93 30.54 -17.00
CA ILE A 998 -11.03 29.08 -16.98
C ILE A 998 -11.14 28.68 -15.51
N LEU A 999 -12.20 27.95 -15.14
CA LEU A 999 -12.44 27.51 -13.76
C LEU A 999 -12.60 25.98 -13.74
N THR A 1000 -11.88 25.29 -12.87
CA THR A 1000 -11.93 23.83 -12.71
C THR A 1000 -11.33 23.43 -11.37
N ASN A 1001 -11.56 22.19 -10.94
CA ASN A 1001 -10.77 21.56 -9.89
C ASN A 1001 -10.17 20.22 -10.36
N MET A 1002 -10.17 19.95 -11.67
CA MET A 1002 -9.41 18.83 -12.23
C MET A 1002 -7.91 19.16 -12.22
N GLU A 1003 -7.08 18.15 -12.00
CA GLU A 1003 -5.62 18.25 -11.99
C GLU A 1003 -5.05 18.35 -13.42
N ILE A 1004 -5.35 19.48 -14.07
CA ILE A 1004 -4.87 19.86 -15.39
C ILE A 1004 -3.65 20.78 -15.25
N TYR A 1005 -2.62 20.45 -16.01
CA TYR A 1005 -1.35 21.14 -16.12
C TYR A 1005 -1.26 21.78 -17.52
N TRP A 1006 -1.42 23.10 -17.57
CA TRP A 1006 -1.31 23.88 -18.81
C TRP A 1006 0.14 24.28 -19.07
N ASP A 1007 0.53 24.23 -20.35
CA ASP A 1007 1.87 24.55 -20.84
C ASP A 1007 1.86 25.73 -21.82
N HIS A 1008 0.85 25.81 -22.68
CA HIS A 1008 0.79 26.88 -23.69
C HIS A 1008 -0.66 27.25 -24.01
N ILE A 1009 -0.99 28.54 -23.95
CA ILE A 1009 -2.34 29.04 -24.22
C ILE A 1009 -2.27 30.27 -25.11
N PHE A 1010 -3.06 30.28 -26.19
CA PHE A 1010 -3.11 31.41 -27.11
C PHE A 1010 -4.49 31.56 -27.77
N PHE A 1011 -4.74 32.75 -28.31
CA PHE A 1011 -5.93 33.07 -29.10
C PHE A 1011 -5.58 33.08 -30.60
N SER A 1012 -6.56 32.78 -31.44
CA SER A 1012 -6.51 33.00 -32.89
C SER A 1012 -7.72 33.85 -33.31
N SER A 1013 -7.55 34.70 -34.32
CA SER A 1013 -8.64 35.56 -34.82
C SER A 1013 -8.77 35.50 -36.35
N GLY A 1014 -10.01 35.34 -36.81
CA GLY A 1014 -10.39 35.25 -38.22
C GLY A 1014 -10.33 33.84 -38.78
N LYS A 1015 -11.22 33.57 -39.76
CA LYS A 1015 -11.20 32.33 -40.52
C LYS A 1015 -10.07 32.35 -41.54
N LEU A 1016 -9.23 31.32 -41.51
CA LEU A 1016 -8.26 31.05 -42.56
C LEU A 1016 -8.81 29.93 -43.45
N ASP A 1017 -8.61 30.08 -44.75
CA ASP A 1017 -8.99 29.10 -45.76
C ASP A 1017 -7.80 28.86 -46.69
N ALA A 1018 -6.63 28.63 -46.08
CA ALA A 1018 -5.45 28.24 -46.82
C ALA A 1018 -5.65 26.81 -47.37
N PRO A 1019 -5.13 26.52 -48.58
CA PRO A 1019 -5.34 25.23 -49.22
C PRO A 1019 -4.65 24.13 -48.41
N ILE A 1020 -5.41 23.09 -48.03
CA ILE A 1020 -4.90 21.87 -47.39
C ILE A 1020 -5.15 20.70 -48.34
N MET A 1021 -4.18 19.78 -48.43
CA MET A 1021 -4.33 18.53 -49.18
C MET A 1021 -4.16 17.36 -48.21
N THR A 1022 -5.17 16.51 -48.11
CA THR A 1022 -5.15 15.31 -47.27
C THR A 1022 -5.01 14.05 -48.13
N THR A 1023 -4.15 13.13 -47.69
CA THR A 1023 -3.99 11.80 -48.31
C THR A 1023 -4.11 10.74 -47.22
N VAL A 1024 -5.12 9.87 -47.32
CA VAL A 1024 -5.33 8.76 -46.38
C VAL A 1024 -4.50 7.56 -46.84
N MET A 1025 -3.72 7.01 -45.93
CA MET A 1025 -2.85 5.85 -46.15
C MET A 1025 -3.34 4.68 -45.30
N GLN A 1026 -3.51 3.53 -45.94
CA GLN A 1026 -3.82 2.29 -45.25
C GLN A 1026 -2.54 1.61 -44.75
N PRO A 1027 -2.60 0.87 -43.63
CA PRO A 1027 -1.49 0.02 -43.21
C PRO A 1027 -1.08 -0.96 -44.32
N LEU A 1028 0.22 -1.08 -44.55
CA LEU A 1028 0.84 -2.04 -45.48
C LEU A 1028 1.20 -3.36 -44.78
N ALA A 1029 1.54 -3.29 -43.50
CA ALA A 1029 1.87 -4.43 -42.65
C ALA A 1029 1.53 -4.10 -41.19
N ALA A 1030 1.13 -5.12 -40.42
CA ALA A 1030 0.97 -5.00 -38.97
C ALA A 1030 1.35 -6.31 -38.28
N ASP A 1031 2.25 -6.24 -37.30
CA ASP A 1031 2.74 -7.39 -36.53
C ASP A 1031 2.56 -7.17 -35.03
N LEU A 1032 1.85 -8.09 -34.37
CA LEU A 1032 1.65 -8.09 -32.92
C LEU A 1032 2.69 -9.01 -32.26
N HIS A 1033 3.42 -8.50 -31.28
CA HIS A 1033 4.38 -9.29 -30.50
C HIS A 1033 4.53 -8.78 -29.06
N PHE A 1034 5.09 -9.62 -28.18
CA PHE A 1034 5.46 -9.18 -26.84
C PHE A 1034 6.77 -8.39 -26.89
N ARG A 1035 6.77 -7.19 -26.33
CA ARG A 1035 7.95 -6.34 -26.24
C ARG A 1035 8.43 -6.22 -24.79
N GLY A 1036 7.52 -5.97 -23.85
CA GLY A 1036 7.80 -5.54 -22.49
C GLY A 1036 7.44 -4.06 -22.28
N PHE A 1037 7.91 -3.51 -21.16
CA PHE A 1037 7.51 -2.19 -20.66
C PHE A 1037 8.62 -1.15 -20.85
N SER A 1038 8.25 0.02 -21.36
CA SER A 1038 9.19 1.13 -21.54
C SER A 1038 9.59 1.78 -20.20
N ARG A 1039 10.85 2.22 -20.05
CA ARG A 1039 11.29 2.89 -18.81
C ARG A 1039 10.55 4.21 -18.62
N LEU A 1040 9.92 4.37 -17.45
CA LEU A 1040 9.20 5.58 -17.07
C LEU A 1040 10.16 6.73 -16.66
N TYR A 1041 9.84 7.95 -17.06
CA TYR A 1041 10.38 9.20 -16.50
C TYR A 1041 9.31 10.30 -16.47
N ARG A 1042 9.64 11.50 -15.98
CA ARG A 1042 8.72 12.66 -15.95
C ARG A 1042 9.26 13.76 -16.87
N LYS A 1043 8.54 14.06 -17.97
CA LYS A 1043 8.93 15.09 -18.94
C LYS A 1043 8.57 16.48 -18.42
N GLY A 1044 9.50 17.44 -18.36
CA GLY A 1044 9.23 18.74 -17.73
C GLY A 1044 9.38 18.77 -16.20
N GLY A 1045 10.01 17.74 -15.60
CA GLY A 1045 10.28 17.68 -14.17
C GLY A 1045 9.11 17.17 -13.33
N ARG A 1046 9.06 17.54 -12.04
CA ARG A 1046 8.16 16.91 -11.04
C ARG A 1046 6.66 17.03 -11.33
N TYR A 1047 6.26 18.07 -12.07
CA TYR A 1047 4.86 18.33 -12.46
C TYR A 1047 4.58 17.93 -13.91
N GLY A 1048 5.52 17.25 -14.54
CA GLY A 1048 5.39 16.70 -15.88
C GLY A 1048 4.52 15.45 -15.94
N PRO A 1049 3.98 15.09 -17.11
CA PRO A 1049 3.33 13.80 -17.28
C PRO A 1049 4.35 12.66 -17.16
N HIS A 1050 3.84 11.48 -16.82
CA HIS A 1050 4.56 10.22 -17.02
C HIS A 1050 4.90 10.02 -18.50
N TRP A 1051 6.19 9.91 -18.82
CA TRP A 1051 6.72 9.70 -20.16
C TRP A 1051 7.53 8.41 -20.21
N PHE A 1052 7.70 7.87 -21.41
CA PHE A 1052 8.17 6.50 -21.60
C PHE A 1052 9.28 6.47 -22.64
N ASP A 1053 10.43 5.95 -22.24
CA ASP A 1053 11.60 5.80 -23.10
C ASP A 1053 11.50 4.49 -23.87
N TYR A 1054 11.25 4.60 -25.17
CA TYR A 1054 11.06 3.44 -26.04
C TYR A 1054 12.30 2.54 -26.13
N SER A 1055 13.50 3.10 -25.94
CA SER A 1055 14.76 2.38 -26.15
C SER A 1055 15.11 1.45 -24.97
N GLU A 1056 14.53 1.70 -23.79
CA GLU A 1056 14.81 0.95 -22.57
C GLU A 1056 13.60 0.12 -22.16
N VAL A 1057 13.73 -1.21 -22.29
CA VAL A 1057 12.63 -2.16 -22.07
C VAL A 1057 12.88 -3.07 -20.88
N ASP A 1058 11.91 -3.15 -19.97
CA ASP A 1058 11.83 -4.17 -18.93
C ASP A 1058 10.82 -5.26 -19.33
N THR A 1059 11.25 -6.51 -19.39
CA THR A 1059 10.41 -7.65 -19.77
C THR A 1059 9.81 -8.39 -18.57
N LYS A 1060 10.00 -7.89 -17.34
CA LYS A 1060 9.43 -8.52 -16.14
C LYS A 1060 7.93 -8.23 -16.04
N PHE A 1061 7.19 -9.18 -15.48
CA PHE A 1061 5.77 -8.99 -15.15
C PHE A 1061 5.59 -7.81 -14.20
N LYS A 1062 4.74 -6.88 -14.61
CA LYS A 1062 4.40 -5.67 -13.86
C LYS A 1062 3.00 -5.72 -13.27
N TRP A 1063 2.07 -6.38 -13.96
CA TRP A 1063 0.64 -6.37 -13.66
C TRP A 1063 0.09 -7.77 -13.44
N ARG A 1064 -1.08 -7.81 -12.81
CA ARG A 1064 -1.94 -8.99 -12.72
C ARG A 1064 -2.93 -8.93 -13.89
N ASP A 1065 -2.51 -9.38 -15.05
CA ASP A 1065 -3.23 -9.18 -16.31
C ASP A 1065 -4.67 -9.72 -16.29
N LEU A 1066 -5.52 -9.14 -17.13
CA LEU A 1066 -6.90 -9.57 -17.29
C LEU A 1066 -6.93 -10.97 -17.91
N THR A 1067 -7.75 -11.85 -17.33
CA THR A 1067 -7.81 -13.24 -17.80
C THR A 1067 -8.67 -13.38 -19.06
N GLY A 1068 -8.28 -14.26 -19.97
CA GLY A 1068 -9.07 -14.55 -21.18
C GLY A 1068 -8.23 -14.79 -22.43
N PHE A 1069 -8.91 -14.77 -23.58
CA PHE A 1069 -8.28 -14.98 -24.88
C PHE A 1069 -7.91 -13.67 -25.55
N TYR A 1070 -6.63 -13.51 -25.84
CA TYR A 1070 -6.03 -12.41 -26.58
C TYR A 1070 -5.68 -12.83 -28.00
N THR A 1071 -5.44 -11.84 -28.86
CA THR A 1071 -4.97 -12.07 -30.22
C THR A 1071 -3.59 -12.76 -30.19
N ARG A 1072 -3.40 -13.73 -31.09
CA ARG A 1072 -2.12 -14.42 -31.32
C ARG A 1072 -1.07 -13.46 -31.83
N PHE A 1073 0.19 -13.71 -31.51
CA PHE A 1073 1.30 -12.99 -32.11
C PHE A 1073 1.43 -13.26 -33.62
N GLY A 1074 2.08 -12.33 -34.31
CA GLY A 1074 2.33 -12.33 -35.76
C GLY A 1074 1.45 -11.35 -36.52
N ASP A 1075 1.20 -11.66 -37.80
CA ASP A 1075 0.42 -10.82 -38.70
C ASP A 1075 -1.03 -10.64 -38.23
N VAL A 1076 -1.39 -9.37 -38.06
CA VAL A 1076 -2.71 -8.87 -37.64
C VAL A 1076 -3.27 -7.79 -38.58
N LEU A 1077 -2.64 -7.54 -39.73
CA LEU A 1077 -3.05 -6.50 -40.68
C LEU A 1077 -4.55 -6.52 -41.01
N PRO A 1078 -5.20 -7.69 -41.26
CA PRO A 1078 -6.61 -7.72 -41.62
C PRO A 1078 -7.55 -7.14 -40.55
N LEU A 1079 -7.13 -7.10 -39.28
CA LEU A 1079 -7.91 -6.62 -38.14
C LEU A 1079 -7.81 -5.11 -37.90
N LEU A 1080 -7.07 -4.38 -38.74
CA LEU A 1080 -6.82 -2.93 -38.57
C LEU A 1080 -7.32 -2.10 -39.76
N LEU A 1081 -7.93 -2.73 -40.77
CA LEU A 1081 -8.31 -2.08 -42.03
C LEU A 1081 -9.72 -1.47 -41.97
N GLU A 1082 -10.67 -2.10 -41.28
CA GLU A 1082 -12.06 -1.67 -41.22
C GLU A 1082 -12.60 -1.76 -39.79
N PRO A 1083 -13.49 -0.83 -39.37
CA PRO A 1083 -14.08 -0.87 -38.05
C PRO A 1083 -15.26 -1.85 -38.04
N ASP A 1084 -14.98 -3.14 -38.00
CA ASP A 1084 -15.93 -4.22 -38.26
C ASP A 1084 -16.08 -5.23 -37.11
N ASP A 1085 -15.78 -4.77 -35.88
CA ASP A 1085 -15.88 -5.51 -34.63
C ASP A 1085 -14.86 -6.65 -34.48
N LYS A 1086 -13.86 -6.74 -35.38
CA LYS A 1086 -12.77 -7.74 -35.34
C LYS A 1086 -11.44 -7.03 -35.09
N TYR A 1087 -11.11 -6.89 -33.82
CA TYR A 1087 -9.98 -6.09 -33.36
C TYR A 1087 -8.76 -6.92 -32.95
N VAL A 1088 -7.61 -6.26 -32.90
CA VAL A 1088 -6.42 -6.73 -32.19
C VAL A 1088 -6.60 -6.52 -30.70
N ILE A 1089 -6.68 -7.61 -29.93
CA ILE A 1089 -6.75 -7.60 -28.47
C ILE A 1089 -5.35 -7.71 -27.90
N THR A 1090 -4.87 -6.64 -27.26
CA THR A 1090 -3.53 -6.58 -26.65
C THR A 1090 -3.59 -6.57 -25.13
N ASN A 1091 -2.58 -7.18 -24.52
CA ASN A 1091 -2.33 -7.21 -23.09
C ASN A 1091 -1.16 -6.26 -22.74
N ALA A 1092 -0.97 -5.99 -21.45
CA ALA A 1092 0.15 -5.21 -20.98
C ALA A 1092 1.51 -5.85 -21.39
N GLY A 1093 2.42 -5.03 -21.93
CA GLY A 1093 3.71 -5.42 -22.50
C GLY A 1093 3.68 -5.82 -23.98
N ASP A 1094 2.50 -5.93 -24.60
CA ASP A 1094 2.39 -6.18 -26.04
C ASP A 1094 2.60 -4.89 -26.86
N GLU A 1095 3.04 -5.06 -28.10
CA GLU A 1095 3.24 -4.01 -29.09
C GLU A 1095 2.68 -4.44 -30.47
N ILE A 1096 2.07 -3.48 -31.18
CA ILE A 1096 1.75 -3.60 -32.60
C ILE A 1096 2.70 -2.70 -33.40
N THR A 1097 3.53 -3.30 -34.25
CA THR A 1097 4.30 -2.58 -35.26
C THR A 1097 3.47 -2.42 -36.53
N ILE A 1098 3.28 -1.18 -36.99
CA ILE A 1098 2.49 -0.88 -38.19
C ILE A 1098 3.34 -0.08 -39.18
N GLU A 1099 3.31 -0.48 -40.46
CA GLU A 1099 4.03 0.19 -41.54
C GLU A 1099 3.07 0.77 -42.59
N PHE A 1100 3.43 1.91 -43.17
CA PHE A 1100 2.73 2.54 -44.28
C PHE A 1100 3.69 2.82 -45.43
N ASN A 1101 3.19 2.76 -46.67
CA ASN A 1101 4.00 2.97 -47.86
C ASN A 1101 4.28 4.47 -48.10
N ALA A 1102 5.48 4.96 -47.83
CA ALA A 1102 5.78 6.39 -47.97
C ALA A 1102 5.76 6.86 -49.44
N GLU A 1103 5.93 5.95 -50.40
CA GLU A 1103 5.94 6.25 -51.84
C GLU A 1103 4.54 6.56 -52.40
N GLU A 1104 3.46 6.32 -51.64
CA GLU A 1104 2.09 6.69 -52.04
C GLU A 1104 1.84 8.20 -51.94
N LEU A 1105 2.66 8.91 -51.14
CA LEU A 1105 2.47 10.33 -50.93
C LEU A 1105 3.07 11.15 -52.07
N PRO A 1106 2.39 12.22 -52.51
CA PRO A 1106 2.95 13.13 -53.50
C PRO A 1106 4.18 13.87 -52.95
N ASP A 1107 5.05 14.34 -53.85
CA ASP A 1107 6.14 15.24 -53.49
C ASP A 1107 5.60 16.51 -52.82
N LEU A 1108 6.27 16.94 -51.75
CA LEU A 1108 5.90 18.15 -51.02
C LEU A 1108 6.18 19.38 -51.87
N ARG A 1109 5.20 20.29 -51.98
CA ARG A 1109 5.35 21.54 -52.74
C ARG A 1109 6.36 22.46 -52.04
N GLU A 1110 7.08 23.28 -52.81
CA GLU A 1110 7.96 24.30 -52.22
C GLU A 1110 7.16 25.27 -51.34
N GLY A 1111 7.64 25.56 -50.12
CA GLY A 1111 6.94 26.39 -49.13
C GLY A 1111 5.76 25.69 -48.43
N TRP A 1112 5.69 24.35 -48.49
CA TRP A 1112 4.70 23.55 -47.78
C TRP A 1112 5.38 22.66 -46.75
N THR A 1113 4.64 22.33 -45.70
CA THR A 1113 4.97 21.38 -44.66
C THR A 1113 3.95 20.23 -44.69
N ARG A 1114 4.40 19.04 -44.28
CA ARG A 1114 3.55 17.86 -44.10
C ARG A 1114 3.51 17.49 -42.63
N ASP A 1115 2.34 17.65 -42.03
CA ASP A 1115 2.00 17.04 -40.74
C ASP A 1115 1.16 15.78 -41.00
N TYR A 1116 0.92 14.97 -39.97
CA TYR A 1116 0.08 13.78 -40.09
C TYR A 1116 -1.00 13.78 -39.03
N LEU A 1117 -2.09 13.08 -39.30
CA LEU A 1117 -3.06 12.66 -38.29
C LEU A 1117 -3.07 11.14 -38.20
N ILE A 1118 -3.08 10.60 -37.01
CA ILE A 1118 -3.44 9.19 -36.78
C ILE A 1118 -4.94 9.12 -36.55
N ARG A 1119 -5.62 8.28 -37.32
CA ARG A 1119 -6.98 7.86 -36.99
C ARG A 1119 -6.91 6.54 -36.27
N SER A 1120 -7.46 6.50 -35.06
CA SER A 1120 -7.54 5.27 -34.27
C SER A 1120 -8.97 4.99 -33.86
N VAL A 1121 -9.45 3.77 -34.16
CA VAL A 1121 -10.77 3.28 -33.74
C VAL A 1121 -10.63 2.08 -32.82
N GLY A 1122 -11.33 2.09 -31.70
CA GLY A 1122 -11.31 0.97 -30.76
C GLY A 1122 -11.76 1.32 -29.35
N TRP A 1123 -11.47 0.41 -28.43
CA TRP A 1123 -11.83 0.51 -27.02
C TRP A 1123 -10.68 0.22 -26.08
N VAL A 1124 -10.80 0.72 -24.86
CA VAL A 1124 -9.88 0.40 -23.75
C VAL A 1124 -10.71 -0.01 -22.54
N LYS A 1125 -10.31 -1.12 -21.89
CA LYS A 1125 -10.84 -1.57 -20.61
C LYS A 1125 -9.68 -1.72 -19.63
N ASP A 1126 -9.69 -0.92 -18.56
CA ASP A 1126 -8.68 -1.02 -17.53
C ASP A 1126 -8.95 -2.19 -16.56
N GLY A 1127 -7.91 -2.57 -15.82
CA GLY A 1127 -7.95 -3.67 -14.86
C GLY A 1127 -8.40 -3.28 -13.46
N ASP A 1128 -8.79 -2.02 -13.23
CA ASP A 1128 -9.09 -1.52 -11.90
C ASP A 1128 -10.25 -2.30 -11.24
N MET A 1129 -10.20 -2.42 -9.91
CA MET A 1129 -11.15 -3.23 -9.14
C MET A 1129 -12.60 -2.79 -9.33
N ASN A 1130 -12.85 -1.51 -9.56
CA ASN A 1130 -14.20 -1.00 -9.79
C ASN A 1130 -14.58 -0.85 -11.26
N THR A 1131 -13.69 -1.20 -12.20
CA THR A 1131 -14.05 -1.32 -13.61
C THR A 1131 -14.90 -2.56 -13.82
N ALA A 1132 -16.07 -2.37 -14.45
CA ALA A 1132 -16.99 -3.47 -14.69
C ALA A 1132 -16.30 -4.55 -15.54
N THR A 1133 -16.21 -5.78 -15.01
CA THR A 1133 -15.46 -6.89 -15.64
C THR A 1133 -13.97 -6.61 -15.87
N GLY A 1134 -13.35 -5.75 -15.04
CA GLY A 1134 -11.93 -5.39 -15.10
C GLY A 1134 -10.95 -6.53 -14.74
N ASN A 1135 -11.42 -7.74 -14.44
CA ASN A 1135 -10.59 -8.92 -14.21
C ASN A 1135 -10.45 -9.85 -15.42
N GLN A 1136 -11.14 -9.57 -16.51
CA GLN A 1136 -11.21 -10.48 -17.66
C GLN A 1136 -11.39 -9.74 -18.99
N VAL A 1137 -11.00 -10.37 -20.09
CA VAL A 1137 -11.14 -9.80 -21.45
C VAL A 1137 -12.61 -9.65 -21.85
N LEU A 1138 -13.47 -10.57 -21.42
CA LEU A 1138 -14.90 -10.56 -21.75
C LEU A 1138 -15.70 -9.62 -20.84
N PRO A 1139 -16.90 -9.19 -21.24
CA PRO A 1139 -17.49 -9.31 -22.57
C PRO A 1139 -16.78 -8.45 -23.63
N LEU A 1140 -16.94 -8.84 -24.89
CA LEU A 1140 -16.38 -8.15 -26.05
C LEU A 1140 -17.23 -6.92 -26.44
N PRO A 1141 -16.65 -5.73 -26.64
CA PRO A 1141 -17.37 -4.58 -27.18
C PRO A 1141 -17.64 -4.75 -28.68
N PHE A 1142 -18.60 -3.97 -29.20
CA PHE A 1142 -18.95 -3.90 -30.62
C PHE A 1142 -19.62 -2.56 -30.98
N HIS A 1143 -19.57 -2.16 -32.24
CA HIS A 1143 -20.15 -0.93 -32.77
C HIS A 1143 -21.66 -0.92 -32.61
N GLY A 1144 -22.20 0.18 -32.07
CA GLY A 1144 -23.63 0.34 -31.81
C GLY A 1144 -24.13 -0.30 -30.50
N ILE A 1145 -23.22 -0.84 -29.67
CA ILE A 1145 -23.53 -1.21 -28.29
C ILE A 1145 -24.05 0.02 -27.51
N LYS A 1146 -25.09 -0.16 -26.70
CA LYS A 1146 -25.74 0.95 -25.99
C LYS A 1146 -25.17 1.22 -24.60
N SER A 1147 -24.59 0.21 -23.97
CA SER A 1147 -24.02 0.30 -22.63
C SER A 1147 -22.98 -0.78 -22.42
N TYR A 1148 -22.01 -0.51 -21.56
CA TYR A 1148 -21.06 -1.51 -21.08
C TYR A 1148 -21.13 -1.57 -19.54
N PRO A 1149 -21.29 -2.74 -18.91
CA PRO A 1149 -21.48 -4.06 -19.51
C PRO A 1149 -22.70 -4.15 -20.46
N PRO A 1150 -22.66 -5.02 -21.48
CA PRO A 1150 -23.76 -5.18 -22.43
C PRO A 1150 -25.06 -5.56 -21.71
N SER A 1151 -26.20 -5.05 -22.17
CA SER A 1151 -27.51 -5.52 -21.70
C SER A 1151 -27.82 -6.93 -22.23
N GLU A 1152 -28.83 -7.60 -21.70
CA GLU A 1152 -29.27 -8.92 -22.21
C GLU A 1152 -29.65 -8.90 -23.71
N ASN A 1153 -29.97 -7.73 -24.26
CA ASN A 1153 -30.30 -7.56 -25.69
C ASN A 1153 -29.09 -7.17 -26.56
N ASP A 1154 -27.97 -6.80 -25.93
CA ASP A 1154 -26.73 -6.45 -26.60
C ASP A 1154 -25.85 -7.70 -26.64
N THR A 1155 -25.70 -8.28 -27.83
CA THR A 1155 -24.86 -9.48 -28.02
C THR A 1155 -23.83 -9.16 -29.08
N TYR A 1156 -22.58 -9.50 -28.78
CA TYR A 1156 -21.50 -9.45 -29.76
C TYR A 1156 -21.88 -10.30 -31.00
N PRO A 1157 -21.58 -9.85 -32.23
CA PRO A 1157 -21.94 -10.59 -33.44
C PRO A 1157 -21.48 -12.06 -33.42
N ASP A 1158 -22.37 -12.97 -33.81
CA ASP A 1158 -22.17 -14.43 -33.79
C ASP A 1158 -22.28 -15.06 -35.19
N ASP A 1159 -22.07 -14.28 -36.25
CA ASP A 1159 -22.04 -14.82 -37.61
C ASP A 1159 -20.74 -15.60 -37.91
N GLU A 1160 -20.72 -16.28 -39.06
CA GLU A 1160 -19.61 -17.16 -39.45
C GLU A 1160 -18.26 -16.42 -39.55
N ASP A 1161 -18.26 -15.14 -39.92
CA ASP A 1161 -17.04 -14.34 -40.07
C ASP A 1161 -16.44 -14.00 -38.70
N HIS A 1162 -17.27 -13.54 -37.76
CA HIS A 1162 -16.85 -13.27 -36.37
C HIS A 1162 -16.38 -14.54 -35.66
N GLN A 1163 -17.11 -15.64 -35.83
CA GLN A 1163 -16.72 -16.94 -35.28
C GLN A 1163 -15.41 -17.45 -35.87
N LYS A 1164 -15.12 -17.16 -37.14
CA LYS A 1164 -13.84 -17.46 -37.77
C LYS A 1164 -12.72 -16.58 -37.20
N TYR A 1165 -12.95 -15.27 -37.04
CA TYR A 1165 -12.02 -14.35 -36.40
C TYR A 1165 -11.61 -14.85 -35.00
N LEU A 1166 -12.58 -15.20 -34.14
CA LEU A 1166 -12.29 -15.68 -32.79
C LEU A 1166 -11.40 -16.94 -32.79
N ARG A 1167 -11.64 -17.88 -33.72
CA ARG A 1167 -10.84 -19.11 -33.84
C ARG A 1167 -9.45 -18.88 -34.45
N GLU A 1168 -9.30 -17.94 -35.36
CA GLU A 1168 -8.04 -17.70 -36.08
C GLU A 1168 -7.10 -16.76 -35.33
N TYR A 1169 -7.65 -15.76 -34.63
CA TYR A 1169 -6.88 -14.69 -34.00
C TYR A 1169 -6.88 -14.81 -32.48
N ASN A 1170 -8.03 -14.98 -31.81
CA ASN A 1170 -8.11 -14.93 -30.34
C ASN A 1170 -7.82 -16.28 -29.69
N THR A 1171 -6.57 -16.71 -29.79
CA THR A 1171 -6.11 -18.06 -29.37
C THR A 1171 -5.06 -18.03 -28.27
N ARG A 1172 -4.57 -16.86 -27.86
CA ARG A 1172 -3.58 -16.72 -26.79
C ARG A 1172 -4.30 -16.57 -25.45
N GLU A 1173 -4.34 -17.65 -24.67
CA GLU A 1173 -4.93 -17.65 -23.33
C GLU A 1173 -3.97 -17.00 -22.32
N VAL A 1174 -4.47 -16.02 -21.55
CA VAL A 1174 -3.78 -15.38 -20.43
C VAL A 1174 -4.51 -15.73 -19.13
N THR A 1175 -3.74 -16.19 -18.14
CA THR A 1175 -4.23 -16.58 -16.81
C THR A 1175 -3.36 -15.95 -15.72
N ASN A 1176 -3.89 -15.89 -14.49
CA ASN A 1176 -3.15 -15.40 -13.31
C ASN A 1176 -2.03 -16.34 -12.84
N GLU A 1177 -1.93 -17.55 -13.40
CA GLU A 1177 -1.00 -18.57 -12.94
C GLU A 1177 0.47 -18.12 -13.07
N SER A 1178 0.80 -17.44 -14.17
CA SER A 1178 2.16 -16.94 -14.41
C SER A 1178 2.58 -15.88 -13.38
N TYR A 1179 1.67 -14.96 -13.05
CA TYR A 1179 1.88 -13.90 -12.06
C TYR A 1179 2.07 -14.46 -10.64
N ASN A 1180 1.23 -15.43 -10.26
CA ASN A 1180 1.30 -16.10 -8.95
C ASN A 1180 2.58 -16.94 -8.83
N LYS A 1181 2.93 -17.71 -9.86
CA LYS A 1181 4.15 -18.53 -9.88
C LYS A 1181 5.44 -17.72 -9.95
N ALA A 1182 5.42 -16.55 -10.59
CA ALA A 1182 6.62 -15.70 -10.68
C ALA A 1182 7.20 -15.34 -9.31
N PHE A 1183 6.38 -15.35 -8.25
CA PHE A 1183 6.83 -15.19 -6.87
C PHE A 1183 6.93 -16.52 -6.14
N ARG A 1184 5.94 -17.42 -6.27
CA ARG A 1184 5.86 -18.69 -5.49
C ARG A 1184 6.77 -19.82 -5.96
N ASP A 1185 7.20 -19.80 -7.22
CA ASP A 1185 7.97 -20.89 -7.85
C ASP A 1185 9.38 -20.46 -8.26
N LEU A 1186 9.94 -19.38 -7.68
CA LEU A 1186 11.34 -19.01 -7.90
C LEU A 1186 12.27 -20.14 -7.44
N GLU A 1187 12.57 -21.08 -8.34
CA GLU A 1187 13.77 -21.88 -8.28
C GLU A 1187 14.93 -20.88 -8.28
N ILE A 1188 15.54 -20.66 -7.12
CA ILE A 1188 16.79 -19.93 -7.02
C ILE A 1188 17.79 -20.74 -7.87
N LYS A 1189 17.98 -20.32 -9.12
CA LYS A 1189 19.15 -20.69 -9.91
C LYS A 1189 20.35 -20.10 -9.18
N ARG A 1190 20.87 -20.84 -8.20
CA ARG A 1190 22.24 -20.69 -7.69
C ARG A 1190 23.19 -21.04 -8.83
N ARG A 1191 23.37 -20.13 -9.77
CA ARG A 1191 24.52 -20.09 -10.67
C ARG A 1191 24.96 -18.64 -10.86
N ASP A 1192 26.23 -18.45 -10.52
CA ASP A 1192 27.12 -17.40 -11.02
C ASP A 1192 27.11 -16.04 -10.29
N ALA A 1193 27.50 -16.05 -9.01
CA ALA A 1193 28.20 -14.90 -8.38
C ALA A 1193 29.53 -15.32 -7.69
N GLN A 1194 30.07 -16.48 -8.05
CA GLN A 1194 31.45 -16.87 -7.77
C GLN A 1194 32.13 -17.26 -9.07
N GLY A 1195 32.81 -16.28 -9.69
CA GLY A 1195 33.79 -16.52 -10.73
C GLY A 1195 33.38 -16.05 -12.13
N ARG A 1196 33.59 -14.76 -12.39
CA ARG A 1196 34.19 -14.25 -13.64
C ARG A 1196 34.66 -12.81 -13.40
N ASN A 1197 35.83 -12.70 -12.76
CA ASN A 1197 36.77 -11.63 -13.08
C ASN A 1197 37.41 -12.00 -14.42
N ASN A 1198 37.06 -11.26 -15.47
CA ASN A 1198 37.95 -10.79 -16.54
C ASN A 1198 37.17 -9.86 -17.47
#